data_AF-A0A1V5V177-F1
#
_entry.id   AF-A0A1V5V177-F1
#
_cell.length_a   1.000
_cell.length_b   1.000
_cell.length_c   1.000
_cell.angle_alpha   90.00
_cell.angle_beta   90.00
_cell.angle_gamma   90.00
#
_symmetry.space_group_name_H-M   'P 1'
#
loop_
_entity.id
_entity.type
_entity.pdbx_description
1 polymer ?
#
loop_
_entity_poly.entity_id
_entity_poly.type
_entity_poly.pdbx_seq_one_letter_code
_entity_poly.pdbx_strand_id
1 'polypeptide(L)'
;MNYENRLNQIEMKLIFTIFLVLMITFPLFCQENNKGYRVHYEYTTDSTGKSIIKTGLKYHTISNDSTFGLIDSSGNIIIPLGKYNSLNPIDKQGMILAKKGGKEGFIDINENILIPFIYDELGIFSDCDSLAPAAKNKKQGFINRKGETIIPFEYDYKYRVSYFYEPGIAVLVKNGKYGVINAENKIIIPFIYDDIDFSSYRKNDFVVAWKQEQWACFSTDGKQLSDFCDYEILDGASLSHLPINCKNLPMLVTTKENEKSLSEFHDRNKYRNATKKTEQFMEAQLGISYAYLDKYLNMIVPFGVYDYADVFGLGRKAIVANKGKYGIINEYGELLLPLEFDFIEQPSLYGSYANFFVATKGDTVLLFDENIKIIPTADIASYLDREASLIVTNRENKKGRIDYTGKQTIPFLYDTLYKYNLPGYTTPGYIAKKDSLFGLISVNNEIIQAFQYKYIYAISDNLAYVNNEDKIGVFDKDGNLTIPFEYDAIYDTYYDYSDYKSLFPNAKRIYIVEKNGKIGTIDNKNNIIIPIIYDGLSSWVEYGSDAHFAKKDGKYGIISYKGEIIIPIEYDYVGIPQNGIIRVRKNGKYGVISLENKVILPIIYDYLIMDIPWTSYGYERQNAVIYALQKNTWKCFDCKGELLQSSVHPSVINGKYGDILNRGEPSNESIDVIFIQKGKLKF
;
A
#
# COMPACT_ATOMS: atom_id res chain seq x y z
N MET A 1 -6.61 -10.78 26.18
CA MET A 1 -6.30 -12.02 25.41
C MET A 1 -5.30 -11.66 24.33
N ASN A 2 -4.23 -12.44 24.20
CA ASN A 2 -2.91 -12.07 23.64
C ASN A 2 -2.88 -11.46 22.21
N TYR A 3 -2.17 -10.33 22.08
CA TYR A 3 -1.79 -9.65 20.83
C TYR A 3 -0.30 -9.89 20.47
N GLU A 4 0.25 -11.05 20.80
CA GLU A 4 1.54 -11.50 20.29
C GLU A 4 1.34 -12.71 19.36
N ASN A 5 1.49 -12.48 18.04
CA ASN A 5 1.85 -13.44 16.98
C ASN A 5 1.15 -13.20 15.63
N ARG A 6 1.27 -11.98 15.06
CA ARG A 6 1.21 -11.80 13.61
C ARG A 6 2.18 -10.71 13.20
N LEU A 7 3.40 -11.13 12.85
CA LEU A 7 4.37 -10.50 11.94
C LEU A 7 5.74 -11.03 12.34
N ASN A 8 6.15 -12.16 11.74
CA ASN A 8 7.55 -12.50 11.45
C ASN A 8 7.62 -13.93 10.91
N GLN A 9 7.48 -14.10 9.58
CA GLN A 9 8.19 -15.14 8.84
C GLN A 9 8.15 -15.06 7.30
N ILE A 10 7.89 -13.91 6.66
CA ILE A 10 7.85 -13.82 5.17
C ILE A 10 8.86 -12.86 4.52
N GLU A 11 9.59 -12.00 5.25
CA GLU A 11 10.55 -11.08 4.60
C GLU A 11 12.04 -11.46 4.78
N MET A 12 12.42 -12.72 4.54
CA MET A 12 13.84 -13.10 4.58
C MET A 12 14.29 -14.11 3.52
N LYS A 13 13.66 -14.14 2.33
CA LYS A 13 14.16 -14.96 1.21
C LYS A 13 14.16 -14.34 -0.19
N LEU A 14 13.86 -13.04 -0.36
CA LEU A 14 13.86 -12.39 -1.69
C LEU A 14 14.91 -11.26 -1.83
N ILE A 15 16.11 -11.43 -1.26
CA ILE A 15 17.27 -10.61 -1.62
C ILE A 15 18.49 -11.54 -1.72
N PHE A 16 18.45 -12.54 -2.58
CA PHE A 16 19.64 -13.26 -3.04
C PHE A 16 19.21 -14.10 -4.23
N THR A 17 19.20 -13.51 -5.43
CA THR A 17 19.50 -14.08 -6.77
C THR A 17 18.87 -13.17 -7.84
N ILE A 18 19.23 -11.88 -7.86
CA ILE A 18 19.27 -11.10 -9.12
C ILE A 18 20.55 -10.28 -9.07
N PHE A 19 21.65 -10.96 -9.40
CA PHE A 19 22.90 -10.36 -9.85
C PHE A 19 23.31 -11.12 -11.11
N LEU A 20 23.58 -10.39 -12.20
CA LEU A 20 23.99 -10.81 -13.56
C LEU A 20 22.85 -11.40 -14.41
N VAL A 21 22.41 -10.82 -15.53
CA VAL A 21 23.13 -10.11 -16.58
C VAL A 21 22.21 -9.08 -17.23
N LEU A 22 22.60 -7.80 -17.20
CA LEU A 22 22.31 -6.87 -18.29
C LEU A 22 23.55 -6.01 -18.50
N MET A 23 24.45 -6.53 -19.35
CA MET A 23 25.28 -5.67 -20.18
C MET A 23 24.49 -5.35 -21.45
N ILE A 24 24.13 -4.06 -21.58
CA ILE A 24 24.26 -3.17 -22.75
C ILE A 24 23.66 -3.72 -24.08
N THR A 25 22.62 -3.11 -24.65
CA THR A 25 22.71 -1.84 -25.37
C THR A 25 21.33 -1.24 -25.66
N PHE A 26 21.12 0.01 -25.23
CA PHE A 26 20.25 0.98 -25.89
C PHE A 26 21.07 1.72 -26.96
N PRO A 27 20.46 2.12 -28.07
CA PRO A 27 20.73 3.41 -28.67
C PRO A 27 19.51 4.30 -28.39
N LEU A 28 19.60 5.11 -27.33
CA LEU A 28 19.11 6.48 -27.43
C LEU A 28 20.12 7.23 -28.30
N PHE A 29 19.69 8.22 -29.09
CA PHE A 29 20.53 9.40 -29.23
C PHE A 29 20.54 10.05 -27.84
N CYS A 30 21.51 9.62 -27.03
CA CYS A 30 21.78 10.00 -25.66
C CYS A 30 22.33 11.42 -25.61
N GLN A 31 21.70 12.27 -24.82
CA GLN A 31 22.46 12.85 -23.72
C GLN A 31 21.79 12.34 -22.43
N GLU A 32 22.11 11.09 -22.07
CA GLU A 32 21.97 10.62 -20.69
C GLU A 32 22.57 11.69 -19.78
N ASN A 33 21.89 12.06 -18.69
CA ASN A 33 22.65 12.52 -17.54
C ASN A 33 23.35 11.27 -16.98
N ASN A 34 24.53 11.02 -17.56
CA ASN A 34 25.42 9.86 -17.54
C ASN A 34 26.03 9.52 -16.17
N LYS A 35 25.25 9.58 -15.09
CA LYS A 35 25.82 9.57 -13.73
C LYS A 35 25.58 8.28 -12.95
N GLY A 36 24.57 7.47 -13.29
CA GLY A 36 24.39 6.13 -12.69
C GLY A 36 24.06 6.12 -11.18
N TYR A 37 23.57 7.24 -10.64
CA TYR A 37 23.19 7.41 -9.23
C TYR A 37 22.01 8.37 -9.05
N ARG A 38 21.27 8.20 -7.95
CA ARG A 38 20.18 9.06 -7.49
C ARG A 38 20.71 10.14 -6.57
N VAL A 39 20.22 11.38 -6.70
CA VAL A 39 20.55 12.49 -5.80
C VAL A 39 19.44 12.65 -4.76
N HIS A 40 19.81 12.74 -3.49
CA HIS A 40 18.88 12.94 -2.38
C HIS A 40 18.80 14.43 -2.02
N TYR A 41 17.61 15.00 -2.13
CA TYR A 41 17.33 16.36 -1.71
C TYR A 41 16.76 16.38 -0.29
N GLU A 42 17.22 17.32 0.53
CA GLU A 42 16.60 17.59 1.83
C GLU A 42 15.36 18.47 1.64
N TYR A 43 14.34 18.24 2.46
CA TYR A 43 13.13 19.04 2.49
C TYR A 43 13.01 19.72 3.86
N THR A 44 12.39 20.89 3.89
CA THR A 44 11.98 21.61 5.10
C THR A 44 10.51 21.93 5.02
N THR A 45 9.89 22.23 6.15
CA THR A 45 8.48 22.59 6.22
C THR A 45 8.38 24.10 6.33
N ASP A 46 7.62 24.75 5.44
CA ASP A 46 7.37 26.18 5.55
C ASP A 46 6.43 26.53 6.72
N SER A 47 6.18 27.82 6.92
CA SER A 47 5.31 28.32 8.00
C SER A 47 3.86 27.83 7.92
N THR A 48 3.45 27.18 6.82
CA THR A 48 2.10 26.65 6.60
C THR A 48 2.02 25.13 6.76
N GLY A 49 3.12 24.45 7.08
CA GLY A 49 3.14 22.99 7.17
C GLY A 49 3.47 22.28 5.85
N LYS A 50 3.77 23.01 4.77
CA LYS A 50 4.06 22.43 3.46
C LYS A 50 5.55 22.09 3.31
N SER A 51 5.85 20.87 2.86
CA SER A 51 7.22 20.46 2.53
C SER A 51 7.74 21.15 1.27
N ILE A 52 8.90 21.81 1.38
CA ILE A 52 9.62 22.50 0.30
C ILE A 52 11.08 22.02 0.27
N ILE A 53 11.71 22.00 -0.90
CA ILE A 53 13.12 21.59 -1.03
C ILE A 53 14.00 22.62 -0.33
N LYS A 54 14.94 22.15 0.50
CA LYS A 54 15.94 22.98 1.15
C LYS A 54 16.97 23.43 0.13
N THR A 55 16.94 24.71 -0.23
CA THR A 55 17.87 25.32 -1.20
C THR A 55 19.17 25.79 -0.54
N GLY A 56 20.27 25.83 -1.29
CA GLY A 56 21.54 26.40 -0.83
C GLY A 56 22.45 25.43 -0.06
N LEU A 57 22.18 24.13 -0.11
CA LEU A 57 23.09 23.11 0.44
C LEU A 57 24.39 23.04 -0.38
N LYS A 58 25.52 22.98 0.31
CA LYS A 58 26.86 22.88 -0.32
C LYS A 58 27.12 21.48 -0.89
N TYR A 59 26.50 20.46 -0.32
CA TYR A 59 26.69 19.06 -0.68
C TYR A 59 25.36 18.32 -0.71
N HIS A 60 25.29 17.27 -1.52
CA HIS A 60 24.13 16.39 -1.64
C HIS A 60 24.56 14.93 -1.53
N THR A 61 23.80 14.13 -0.78
CA THR A 61 24.01 12.67 -0.74
C THR A 61 23.54 12.05 -2.06
N ILE A 62 24.29 11.07 -2.55
CA ILE A 62 23.94 10.28 -3.73
C ILE A 62 23.87 8.79 -3.37
N SER A 63 23.08 8.01 -4.10
CA SER A 63 23.04 6.56 -3.92
C SER A 63 22.89 5.80 -5.23
N ASN A 64 23.35 4.56 -5.26
CA ASN A 64 22.96 3.55 -6.23
C ASN A 64 22.17 2.44 -5.51
N ASP A 65 22.03 1.26 -6.13
CA ASP A 65 21.20 0.17 -5.61
C ASP A 65 21.66 -0.40 -4.25
N SER A 66 22.91 -0.15 -3.83
CA SER A 66 23.47 -0.76 -2.61
C SER A 66 24.37 0.12 -1.75
N THR A 67 24.75 1.31 -2.23
CA THR A 67 25.73 2.17 -1.54
C THR A 67 25.43 3.66 -1.69
N PHE A 68 26.06 4.44 -0.82
CA PHE A 68 25.89 5.90 -0.74
C PHE A 68 27.23 6.63 -0.92
N GLY A 69 27.14 7.86 -1.43
CA GLY A 69 28.25 8.78 -1.66
C GLY A 69 27.80 10.24 -1.47
N LEU A 70 28.69 11.19 -1.78
CA LEU A 70 28.46 12.61 -1.58
C LEU A 70 28.97 13.40 -2.79
N ILE A 71 28.20 14.36 -3.26
CA ILE A 71 28.60 15.32 -4.30
C ILE A 71 28.57 16.75 -3.77
N ASP A 72 29.33 17.65 -4.38
CA ASP A 72 29.18 19.10 -4.17
C ASP A 72 28.05 19.69 -5.03
N SER A 73 27.77 20.99 -4.84
CA SER A 73 26.76 21.73 -5.60
C SER A 73 27.03 21.85 -7.11
N SER A 74 28.27 21.62 -7.55
CA SER A 74 28.66 21.54 -8.97
C SER A 74 28.51 20.12 -9.54
N GLY A 75 28.16 19.15 -8.69
CA GLY A 75 28.01 17.75 -9.05
C GLY A 75 29.31 16.96 -9.12
N ASN A 76 30.40 17.47 -8.52
CA ASN A 76 31.66 16.73 -8.36
C ASN A 76 31.52 15.72 -7.23
N ILE A 77 32.03 14.50 -7.44
CA ILE A 77 32.02 13.44 -6.41
C ILE A 77 33.08 13.75 -5.34
N ILE A 78 32.62 13.95 -4.11
CA ILE A 78 33.45 14.16 -2.92
C ILE A 78 33.69 12.83 -2.19
N ILE A 79 32.61 12.06 -1.98
CA ILE A 79 32.69 10.69 -1.45
C ILE A 79 32.14 9.74 -2.52
N PRO A 80 32.94 8.78 -3.01
CA PRO A 80 32.50 7.87 -4.07
C PRO A 80 31.53 6.80 -3.56
N LEU A 81 30.67 6.32 -4.46
CA LEU A 81 29.84 5.13 -4.25
C LEU A 81 30.72 3.88 -4.10
N GLY A 82 30.15 2.82 -3.51
CA GLY A 82 30.84 1.54 -3.30
C GLY A 82 31.52 1.39 -1.92
N LYS A 83 31.67 2.48 -1.16
CA LYS A 83 32.40 2.46 0.13
C LYS A 83 31.51 2.30 1.37
N TYR A 84 30.32 2.87 1.34
CA TYR A 84 29.43 2.95 2.51
C TYR A 84 28.03 2.40 2.17
N ASN A 85 27.49 1.59 3.07
CA ASN A 85 26.15 1.01 2.98
C ASN A 85 25.05 2.05 3.28
N SER A 86 25.39 3.10 4.02
CA SER A 86 24.52 4.24 4.32
C SER A 86 25.38 5.48 4.58
N LEU A 87 24.87 6.66 4.22
CA LEU A 87 25.48 7.96 4.45
C LEU A 87 24.39 9.00 4.74
N ASN A 88 24.38 9.57 5.94
CA ASN A 88 23.48 10.68 6.26
C ASN A 88 23.95 12.00 5.61
N PRO A 89 23.07 13.02 5.55
CA PRO A 89 23.52 14.39 5.29
C PRO A 89 24.57 14.85 6.30
N ILE A 90 25.42 15.79 5.86
CA ILE A 90 26.44 16.39 6.70
C ILE A 90 25.77 17.27 7.76
N ASP A 91 26.12 17.07 9.03
CA ASP A 91 25.62 17.91 10.11
C ASP A 91 26.29 19.31 10.14
N LYS A 92 25.81 20.20 11.02
CA LYS A 92 26.30 21.58 11.13
C LYS A 92 27.80 21.67 11.50
N GLN A 93 28.41 20.59 12.00
CA GLN A 93 29.79 20.52 12.43
C GLN A 93 30.68 19.75 11.43
N GLY A 94 30.12 19.33 10.29
CA GLY A 94 30.86 18.63 9.25
C GLY A 94 30.98 17.12 9.46
N MET A 95 30.21 16.53 10.38
CA MET A 95 30.21 15.09 10.63
C MET A 95 29.14 14.39 9.79
N ILE A 96 29.48 13.19 9.32
CA ILE A 96 28.63 12.35 8.48
C ILE A 96 28.46 11.00 9.16
N LEU A 97 27.23 10.66 9.57
CA LEU A 97 26.93 9.30 10.02
C LEU A 97 27.01 8.36 8.82
N ALA A 98 27.85 7.33 8.93
CA ALA A 98 28.11 6.39 7.87
C ALA A 98 27.97 4.95 8.38
N LYS A 99 27.56 4.04 7.49
CA LYS A 99 27.54 2.60 7.76
C LYS A 99 28.53 1.88 6.85
N LYS A 100 29.41 1.07 7.45
CA LYS A 100 30.41 0.26 6.74
C LYS A 100 30.57 -1.09 7.43
N GLY A 101 30.44 -2.18 6.66
CA GLY A 101 30.63 -3.53 7.18
C GLY A 101 29.62 -3.91 8.28
N GLY A 102 28.39 -3.40 8.18
CA GLY A 102 27.32 -3.64 9.15
C GLY A 102 27.45 -2.85 10.46
N LYS A 103 28.50 -2.05 10.63
CA LYS A 103 28.71 -1.18 11.80
C LYS A 103 28.60 0.29 11.41
N GLU A 104 28.29 1.13 12.38
CA GLU A 104 28.09 2.56 12.19
C GLU A 104 29.18 3.38 12.88
N GLY A 105 29.53 4.51 12.27
CA GLY A 105 30.58 5.43 12.71
C GLY A 105 30.37 6.82 12.09
N PHE A 106 31.20 7.79 12.46
CA PHE A 106 31.18 9.13 11.87
C PHE A 106 32.47 9.40 11.11
N ILE A 107 32.32 10.04 9.95
CA ILE A 107 33.43 10.50 9.11
C ILE A 107 33.28 12.00 8.79
N ASP A 108 34.35 12.63 8.31
CA ASP A 108 34.27 13.94 7.66
C ASP A 108 34.14 13.80 6.12
N ILE A 109 34.06 14.92 5.41
CA ILE A 109 34.00 14.95 3.93
C ILE A 109 35.27 14.41 3.25
N ASN A 110 36.39 14.30 3.96
CA ASN A 110 37.64 13.72 3.48
C ASN A 110 37.75 12.24 3.85
N GLU A 111 36.67 11.63 4.35
CA GLU A 111 36.60 10.25 4.83
C GLU A 111 37.50 9.95 6.05
N ASN A 112 37.97 10.98 6.77
CA ASN A 112 38.66 10.79 8.05
C ASN A 112 37.68 10.20 9.06
N ILE A 113 38.05 9.11 9.73
CA ILE A 113 37.23 8.46 10.74
C ILE A 113 37.26 9.32 12.01
N LEU A 114 36.14 9.98 12.32
CA LEU A 114 35.94 10.78 13.53
C LEU A 114 35.46 9.92 14.70
N ILE A 115 34.55 8.98 14.41
CA ILE A 115 34.05 7.98 15.37
C ILE A 115 34.13 6.60 14.69
N PRO A 116 34.77 5.59 15.31
CA PRO A 116 35.05 4.32 14.66
C PRO A 116 33.79 3.48 14.40
N PHE A 117 33.82 2.67 13.35
CA PHE A 117 32.75 1.73 12.94
C PHE A 117 32.67 0.51 13.87
N ILE A 118 32.27 0.72 15.13
CA ILE A 118 32.20 -0.34 16.15
C ILE A 118 30.80 -0.53 16.75
N TYR A 119 29.86 0.33 16.39
CA TYR A 119 28.51 0.35 16.95
C TYR A 119 27.53 -0.42 16.07
N ASP A 120 26.59 -1.10 16.72
CA ASP A 120 25.49 -1.82 16.05
C ASP A 120 24.48 -0.85 15.43
N GLU A 121 24.23 0.28 16.11
CA GLU A 121 23.47 1.43 15.63
C GLU A 121 24.03 2.71 16.28
N LEU A 122 24.10 3.80 15.53
CA LEU A 122 24.39 5.16 16.00
C LEU A 122 23.28 6.10 15.55
N GLY A 123 22.82 6.95 16.46
CA GLY A 123 21.98 8.08 16.13
C GLY A 123 22.79 9.32 15.72
N ILE A 124 22.10 10.32 15.18
CA ILE A 124 22.64 11.67 15.03
C ILE A 124 22.76 12.38 16.38
N PHE A 125 23.61 13.42 16.45
CA PHE A 125 23.74 14.25 17.65
C PHE A 125 22.48 15.10 17.84
N SER A 126 21.90 15.04 19.04
CA SER A 126 20.77 15.89 19.40
C SER A 126 21.18 17.36 19.47
N ASP A 127 20.29 18.25 19.01
CA ASP A 127 20.53 19.71 19.05
C ASP A 127 20.52 20.26 20.49
N CYS A 128 19.89 19.58 21.46
CA CYS A 128 19.76 20.08 22.84
C CYS A 128 21.00 19.84 23.70
N ASP A 129 21.58 18.63 23.64
CA ASP A 129 22.68 18.23 24.54
C ASP A 129 23.96 17.83 23.81
N SER A 130 23.98 17.86 22.46
CA SER A 130 25.11 17.41 21.65
C SER A 130 25.58 15.97 21.91
N LEU A 131 24.67 15.11 22.39
CA LEU A 131 24.87 13.68 22.58
C LEU A 131 24.21 12.88 21.45
N ALA A 132 24.88 11.83 21.00
CA ALA A 132 24.32 10.84 20.07
C ALA A 132 24.08 9.53 20.81
N PRO A 133 22.90 8.90 20.65
CA PRO A 133 22.71 7.58 21.21
C PRO A 133 23.49 6.55 20.41
N ALA A 134 24.00 5.53 21.11
CA ALA A 134 24.81 4.48 20.53
C ALA A 134 24.38 3.13 21.09
N ALA A 135 24.26 2.13 20.22
CA ALA A 135 24.02 0.75 20.61
C ALA A 135 25.26 -0.11 20.36
N LYS A 136 25.65 -0.90 21.35
CA LYS A 136 26.68 -1.93 21.24
C LYS A 136 26.36 -3.07 22.20
N ASN A 137 26.50 -4.32 21.74
CA ASN A 137 26.29 -5.52 22.57
C ASN A 137 24.88 -5.59 23.19
N LYS A 138 23.84 -5.21 22.42
CA LYS A 138 22.44 -5.15 22.88
C LYS A 138 22.19 -4.19 24.05
N LYS A 139 23.10 -3.24 24.27
CA LYS A 139 22.93 -2.15 25.23
C LYS A 139 23.06 -0.82 24.55
N GLN A 140 22.33 0.16 25.04
CA GLN A 140 22.39 1.55 24.62
C GLN A 140 23.12 2.40 25.66
N GLY A 141 23.92 3.34 25.16
CA GLY A 141 24.50 4.46 25.90
C GLY A 141 24.49 5.72 25.03
N PHE A 142 25.23 6.74 25.44
CA PHE A 142 25.37 7.99 24.68
C PHE A 142 26.82 8.42 24.60
N ILE A 143 27.20 8.93 23.44
CA ILE A 143 28.55 9.39 23.15
C ILE A 143 28.54 10.88 22.79
N ASN A 144 29.65 11.56 23.07
CA ASN A 144 29.88 12.91 22.57
C ASN A 144 30.48 12.90 21.15
N ARG A 145 30.73 14.08 20.59
CA ARG A 145 31.30 14.25 19.24
C ARG A 145 32.73 13.74 19.06
N LYS A 146 33.46 13.45 20.15
CA LYS A 146 34.77 12.80 20.12
C LYS A 146 34.66 11.26 20.17
N GLY A 147 33.45 10.72 20.27
CA GLY A 147 33.21 9.29 20.47
C GLY A 147 33.43 8.81 21.91
N GLU A 148 33.61 9.73 22.86
CA GLU A 148 33.74 9.40 24.28
C GLU A 148 32.37 9.03 24.85
N THR A 149 32.28 7.91 25.57
CA THR A 149 31.06 7.48 26.26
C THR A 149 30.76 8.43 27.41
N ILE A 150 29.67 9.19 27.30
CA ILE A 150 29.17 10.08 28.36
C ILE A 150 28.18 9.34 29.24
N ILE A 151 27.28 8.56 28.61
CA ILE A 151 26.31 7.72 29.30
C ILE A 151 26.65 6.26 29.00
N PRO A 152 26.88 5.42 30.02
CA PRO A 152 27.35 4.05 29.84
C PRO A 152 26.34 3.18 29.06
N PHE A 153 26.86 2.15 28.39
CA PHE A 153 26.06 1.15 27.67
C PHE A 153 25.40 0.17 28.64
N GLU A 154 24.38 0.62 29.38
CA GLU A 154 23.67 -0.18 30.38
C GLU A 154 22.15 -0.29 30.14
N TYR A 155 21.59 0.58 29.30
CA TYR A 155 20.18 0.61 28.95
C TYR A 155 19.86 -0.46 27.90
N ASP A 156 18.66 -1.02 27.96
CA ASP A 156 18.24 -2.10 27.08
C ASP A 156 18.02 -1.57 25.65
N TYR A 157 18.71 -2.17 24.68
CA TYR A 157 18.49 -1.90 23.26
C TYR A 157 17.58 -2.98 22.66
N LYS A 158 16.48 -2.57 22.02
CA LYS A 158 15.48 -3.49 21.44
C LYS A 158 15.45 -3.44 19.91
N TYR A 159 14.86 -2.38 19.34
CA TYR A 159 14.68 -2.25 17.88
C TYR A 159 15.46 -1.08 17.30
N ARG A 160 15.49 0.05 18.00
CA ARG A 160 16.25 1.25 17.65
C ARG A 160 16.75 1.96 18.90
N VAL A 161 17.77 2.78 18.73
CA VAL A 161 18.24 3.69 19.77
C VAL A 161 17.22 4.80 20.09
N SER A 162 17.05 5.12 21.37
CA SER A 162 16.28 6.28 21.84
C SER A 162 17.15 7.53 21.90
N TYR A 163 16.61 8.70 21.57
CA TYR A 163 17.37 9.97 21.53
C TYR A 163 17.14 10.83 22.77
N PHE A 164 18.03 11.79 22.98
CA PHE A 164 17.74 12.97 23.79
C PHE A 164 16.88 13.94 22.99
N TYR A 165 15.87 14.49 23.65
CA TYR A 165 14.96 15.45 23.09
C TYR A 165 14.84 16.65 24.03
N GLU A 166 14.60 17.83 23.46
CA GLU A 166 14.24 19.04 24.21
C GLU A 166 13.12 18.72 25.22
N PRO A 167 13.28 19.01 26.51
CA PRO A 167 14.24 19.96 27.12
C PRO A 167 15.56 19.35 27.63
N GLY A 168 15.99 18.20 27.12
CA GLY A 168 17.23 17.52 27.51
C GLY A 168 17.01 16.21 28.26
N ILE A 169 15.96 15.47 27.88
CA ILE A 169 15.59 14.19 28.49
C ILE A 169 15.60 13.04 27.48
N ALA A 170 15.82 11.83 27.96
CA ALA A 170 15.72 10.60 27.19
C ALA A 170 14.85 9.57 27.92
N VAL A 171 13.86 9.01 27.22
CA VAL A 171 13.09 7.85 27.67
C VAL A 171 13.85 6.59 27.29
N LEU A 172 14.22 5.80 28.30
CA LEU A 172 15.04 4.60 28.15
C LEU A 172 14.40 3.41 28.86
N VAL A 173 14.90 2.22 28.53
CA VAL A 173 14.50 0.97 29.20
C VAL A 173 15.69 0.43 29.98
N LYS A 174 15.45 -0.03 31.21
CA LYS A 174 16.44 -0.73 32.04
C LYS A 174 15.76 -1.89 32.75
N ASN A 175 16.24 -3.11 32.53
CA ASN A 175 15.65 -4.35 33.03
C ASN A 175 14.16 -4.49 32.64
N GLY A 176 13.82 -4.10 31.41
CA GLY A 176 12.45 -4.18 30.88
C GLY A 176 11.45 -3.18 31.46
N LYS A 177 11.88 -2.19 32.26
CA LYS A 177 11.04 -1.08 32.75
C LYS A 177 11.50 0.24 32.14
N TYR A 178 10.55 1.13 31.90
CA TYR A 178 10.80 2.47 31.36
C TYR A 178 11.12 3.47 32.47
N GLY A 179 12.01 4.40 32.15
CA GLY A 179 12.41 5.52 33.00
C GLY A 179 12.94 6.68 32.15
N VAL A 180 13.15 7.83 32.78
CA VAL A 180 13.65 9.04 32.13
C VAL A 180 14.95 9.48 32.78
N ILE A 181 15.94 9.81 31.95
CA ILE A 181 17.19 10.41 32.40
C ILE A 181 17.41 11.78 31.76
N ASN A 182 18.29 12.57 32.35
CA ASN A 182 18.85 13.77 31.72
C ASN A 182 20.25 13.50 31.11
N ALA A 183 20.83 14.51 30.47
CA ALA A 183 22.15 14.42 29.82
C ALA A 183 23.32 14.08 30.76
N GLU A 184 23.22 14.39 32.06
CA GLU A 184 24.20 13.97 33.09
C GLU A 184 23.99 12.54 33.59
N ASN A 185 23.12 11.76 32.95
CA ASN A 185 22.73 10.41 33.37
C ASN A 185 22.03 10.35 34.74
N LYS A 186 21.46 11.47 35.20
CA LYS A 186 20.63 11.49 36.40
C LYS A 186 19.26 10.91 36.06
N ILE A 187 18.81 9.96 36.87
CA ILE A 187 17.45 9.42 36.80
C ILE A 187 16.48 10.52 37.25
N ILE A 188 15.64 10.97 36.31
CA ILE A 188 14.59 11.95 36.52
C ILE A 188 13.28 11.25 36.89
N ILE A 189 12.94 10.19 36.15
CA ILE A 189 11.80 9.31 36.43
C ILE A 189 12.35 7.88 36.57
N PRO A 190 12.06 7.18 37.68
CA PRO A 190 12.65 5.88 37.97
C PRO A 190 12.23 4.79 36.97
N PHE A 191 13.12 3.82 36.73
CA PHE A 191 12.88 2.67 35.85
C PHE A 191 11.94 1.62 36.48
N ILE A 192 10.68 1.99 36.68
CA ILE A 192 9.65 1.15 37.33
C ILE A 192 8.34 1.10 36.53
N TYR A 193 8.27 1.80 35.40
CA TYR A 193 7.06 1.95 34.60
C TYR A 193 6.98 0.90 33.50
N ASP A 194 5.77 0.51 33.16
CA ASP A 194 5.48 -0.47 32.11
C ASP A 194 5.65 0.16 30.72
N ASP A 195 5.36 1.46 30.61
CA ASP A 195 5.61 2.28 29.43
C ASP A 195 5.75 3.76 29.82
N ILE A 196 6.45 4.54 29.00
CA ILE A 196 6.48 6.00 29.09
C ILE A 196 6.38 6.57 27.68
N ASP A 197 5.33 7.35 27.45
CA ASP A 197 5.12 8.07 26.20
C ASP A 197 5.62 9.51 26.33
N PHE A 198 6.42 9.90 25.35
CA PHE A 198 6.95 11.24 25.20
C PHE A 198 7.13 11.56 23.73
N SER A 199 6.42 12.59 23.26
CA SER A 199 6.63 13.12 21.92
C SER A 199 7.72 14.19 21.89
N SER A 200 8.81 13.85 21.21
CA SER A 200 9.92 14.75 20.91
C SER A 200 9.53 15.96 20.06
N TYR A 201 8.45 15.86 19.28
CA TYR A 201 7.97 16.94 18.43
C TYR A 201 7.20 18.00 19.21
N ARG A 202 6.66 17.66 20.39
CA ARG A 202 5.78 18.57 21.13
C ARG A 202 6.50 19.58 22.03
N LYS A 203 7.84 19.55 22.18
CA LYS A 203 8.53 20.24 23.30
C LYS A 203 7.71 20.11 24.59
N ASN A 204 7.21 18.89 24.84
CA ASN A 204 6.28 18.63 25.93
C ASN A 204 6.95 19.03 27.24
N ASP A 205 6.20 19.69 28.12
CA ASP A 205 6.64 19.96 29.48
C ASP A 205 6.27 18.82 30.47
N PHE A 206 5.72 17.70 29.95
CA PHE A 206 5.42 16.49 30.70
C PHE A 206 5.57 15.20 29.86
N VAL A 207 5.64 14.05 30.54
CA VAL A 207 5.56 12.69 30.00
C VAL A 207 4.34 11.98 30.58
N VAL A 208 3.82 10.97 29.89
CA VAL A 208 2.79 10.08 30.43
C VAL A 208 3.46 8.75 30.77
N ALA A 209 3.28 8.27 32.00
CA ALA A 209 3.90 7.03 32.47
C ALA A 209 2.84 6.02 32.92
N TRP A 210 2.91 4.80 32.37
CA TRP A 210 1.99 3.71 32.68
C TRP A 210 2.56 2.77 33.74
N LYS A 211 1.69 2.35 34.65
CA LYS A 211 1.97 1.34 35.67
C LYS A 211 0.69 0.57 35.98
N GLN A 212 0.70 -0.74 35.78
CA GLN A 212 -0.44 -1.63 36.07
C GLN A 212 -1.75 -1.17 35.40
N GLU A 213 -1.70 -0.85 34.10
CA GLU A 213 -2.82 -0.34 33.30
C GLU A 213 -3.37 1.05 33.70
N GLN A 214 -2.78 1.69 34.70
CA GLN A 214 -3.06 3.07 35.05
C GLN A 214 -1.95 3.97 34.53
N TRP A 215 -2.22 5.25 34.35
CA TRP A 215 -1.23 6.23 33.93
C TRP A 215 -1.33 7.53 34.71
N ALA A 216 -0.22 8.24 34.79
CA ALA A 216 -0.11 9.57 35.39
C ALA A 216 0.85 10.44 34.58
N CYS A 217 0.68 11.75 34.70
CA CYS A 217 1.55 12.74 34.08
C CYS A 217 2.71 13.11 35.02
N PHE A 218 3.91 13.26 34.47
CA PHE A 218 5.10 13.73 35.19
C PHE A 218 5.73 14.88 34.41
N SER A 219 6.17 15.95 35.07
CA SER A 219 6.97 16.97 34.39
C SER A 219 8.33 16.41 33.97
N THR A 220 8.97 17.08 33.02
CA THR A 220 10.29 16.70 32.50
C THR A 220 11.43 16.88 33.52
N ASP A 221 11.16 17.44 34.70
CA ASP A 221 12.09 17.49 35.85
C ASP A 221 11.79 16.40 36.91
N GLY A 222 10.79 15.54 36.67
CA GLY A 222 10.49 14.36 37.47
C GLY A 222 9.40 14.56 38.52
N LYS A 223 8.77 15.74 38.61
CA LYS A 223 7.63 15.94 39.52
C LYS A 223 6.38 15.26 38.95
N GLN A 224 5.76 14.39 39.74
CA GLN A 224 4.43 13.86 39.43
C GLN A 224 3.40 15.00 39.42
N LEU A 225 2.69 15.17 38.30
CA LEU A 225 1.73 16.24 38.08
C LEU A 225 0.30 15.81 38.39
N SER A 226 0.00 14.51 38.31
CA SER A 226 -1.32 13.96 38.53
C SER A 226 -1.28 12.66 39.33
N ASP A 227 -2.41 12.28 39.91
CA ASP A 227 -2.60 10.92 40.40
C ASP A 227 -2.71 9.92 39.24
N PHE A 228 -2.57 8.63 39.55
CA PHE A 228 -2.79 7.55 38.58
C PHE A 228 -4.29 7.39 38.30
N CYS A 229 -4.64 7.32 37.02
CA CYS A 229 -6.00 7.06 36.55
C CYS A 229 -6.00 5.97 35.48
N ASP A 230 -7.17 5.43 35.17
CA ASP A 230 -7.39 4.33 34.23
C ASP A 230 -8.26 4.71 33.03
N TYR A 231 -8.43 6.01 32.77
CA TYR A 231 -9.11 6.48 31.57
C TYR A 231 -8.35 6.04 30.31
N GLU A 232 -9.07 5.76 29.24
CA GLU A 232 -8.46 5.45 27.94
C GLU A 232 -8.22 6.76 27.17
N ILE A 233 -7.00 6.95 26.66
CA ILE A 233 -6.63 8.14 25.90
C ILE A 233 -7.03 7.91 24.43
N LEU A 234 -7.99 8.71 23.95
CA LEU A 234 -8.45 8.70 22.57
C LEU A 234 -7.64 9.73 21.76
N ASP A 235 -6.35 9.46 21.52
CA ASP A 235 -5.55 10.33 20.61
C ASP A 235 -5.37 9.66 19.25
N GLY A 236 -6.02 10.24 18.23
CA GLY A 236 -5.94 9.83 16.83
C GLY A 236 -4.79 10.48 16.04
N ALA A 237 -4.07 11.44 16.63
CA ALA A 237 -2.86 11.99 16.02
C ALA A 237 -1.64 11.36 16.69
N SER A 238 -0.84 10.61 15.92
CA SER A 238 0.57 10.43 16.29
C SER A 238 1.09 11.81 16.68
N LEU A 239 1.61 11.93 17.89
CA LEU A 239 2.00 13.18 18.55
C LEU A 239 3.10 13.96 17.78
N SER A 240 3.40 13.60 16.53
CA SER A 240 4.58 13.89 15.72
C SER A 240 4.47 15.06 14.74
N HIS A 241 3.33 15.75 14.65
CA HIS A 241 3.10 16.79 13.62
C HIS A 241 2.70 18.18 14.15
N LEU A 242 3.08 18.53 15.38
CA LEU A 242 2.66 19.78 16.03
C LEU A 242 3.66 20.94 15.89
N PRO A 243 3.20 22.20 15.75
CA PRO A 243 4.03 23.39 15.89
C PRO A 243 4.72 23.47 17.26
N ILE A 244 5.98 23.88 17.24
CA ILE A 244 6.91 23.98 18.39
C ILE A 244 6.39 24.85 19.57
N ASN A 245 5.35 25.66 19.37
CA ASN A 245 4.80 26.58 20.35
C ASN A 245 3.53 26.08 21.07
N CYS A 246 3.06 24.87 20.82
CA CYS A 246 1.92 24.28 21.53
C CYS A 246 2.30 23.95 22.99
N LYS A 247 1.57 24.51 23.97
CA LYS A 247 1.68 24.16 25.40
C LYS A 247 0.29 23.79 25.93
N ASN A 248 0.22 22.81 26.83
CA ASN A 248 -1.00 22.40 27.54
C ASN A 248 -2.18 21.98 26.62
N LEU A 249 -1.92 21.18 25.58
CA LEU A 249 -3.01 20.58 24.80
C LEU A 249 -3.82 19.63 25.68
N PRO A 250 -5.15 19.72 25.65
CA PRO A 250 -5.97 18.84 26.46
C PRO A 250 -5.97 17.43 25.88
N MET A 251 -6.08 16.44 26.75
CA MET A 251 -6.15 15.03 26.36
C MET A 251 -7.61 14.64 26.32
N LEU A 252 -8.08 14.17 25.17
CA LEU A 252 -9.37 13.54 25.05
C LEU A 252 -9.26 12.14 25.67
N VAL A 253 -10.07 11.89 26.69
CA VAL A 253 -10.14 10.60 27.35
C VAL A 253 -11.55 10.05 27.35
N THR A 254 -11.64 8.73 27.46
CA THR A 254 -12.89 8.02 27.71
C THR A 254 -12.82 7.14 28.95
N THR A 255 -13.97 6.85 29.53
CA THR A 255 -14.13 5.80 30.53
C THR A 255 -13.78 4.43 29.92
N LYS A 256 -12.95 3.64 30.62
CA LYS A 256 -12.52 2.29 30.22
C LYS A 256 -13.73 1.39 29.98
N GLU A 257 -13.74 0.65 28.86
CA GLU A 257 -14.83 -0.27 28.49
C GLU A 257 -15.15 -1.23 29.64
N ASN A 258 -16.33 -1.09 30.25
CA ASN A 258 -16.98 -2.22 30.89
C ASN A 258 -17.98 -2.80 29.89
N GLU A 259 -17.70 -4.01 29.43
CA GLU A 259 -18.52 -4.84 28.56
C GLU A 259 -20.04 -4.64 28.78
N LYS A 260 -20.71 -4.10 27.76
CA LYS A 260 -22.12 -4.27 27.33
C LYS A 260 -22.80 -2.93 27.00
N SER A 261 -22.86 -2.60 25.71
CA SER A 261 -24.02 -2.93 24.86
C SER A 261 -24.00 -2.03 23.62
N LEU A 262 -24.10 -2.68 22.46
CA LEU A 262 -24.43 -2.04 21.20
C LEU A 262 -25.87 -1.51 21.31
N SER A 263 -26.02 -0.20 21.24
CA SER A 263 -27.18 0.37 20.58
C SER A 263 -26.71 1.44 19.61
N GLU A 264 -27.17 1.34 18.39
CA GLU A 264 -26.86 2.24 17.29
C GLU A 264 -27.36 3.66 17.62
N PHE A 265 -26.47 4.66 17.64
CA PHE A 265 -26.94 6.02 17.39
C PHE A 265 -27.38 6.06 15.93
N HIS A 266 -28.69 6.19 15.72
CA HIS A 266 -29.24 6.34 14.38
C HIS A 266 -28.82 7.69 13.80
N ASP A 267 -27.72 7.65 13.05
CA ASP A 267 -27.46 8.65 12.04
C ASP A 267 -28.61 8.65 11.02
N ARG A 268 -29.28 9.80 10.89
CA ARG A 268 -30.29 10.06 9.86
C ARG A 268 -29.75 11.01 8.79
N ASN A 269 -28.46 11.01 8.52
CA ASN A 269 -27.84 11.87 7.53
C ASN A 269 -27.97 11.26 6.12
N LYS A 270 -29.02 11.73 5.46
CA LYS A 270 -29.51 11.40 4.12
C LYS A 270 -28.53 11.70 2.96
N TYR A 271 -27.26 12.04 3.19
CA TYR A 271 -26.47 12.83 2.21
C TYR A 271 -25.13 12.23 1.78
N ARG A 272 -24.76 11.02 2.22
CA ARG A 272 -23.44 10.43 1.88
C ARG A 272 -23.36 9.69 0.53
N ASN A 273 -24.47 9.55 -0.16
CA ASN A 273 -24.50 8.84 -1.43
C ASN A 273 -24.90 9.79 -2.55
N ALA A 274 -23.88 10.18 -3.32
CA ALA A 274 -23.89 11.17 -4.39
C ALA A 274 -24.87 10.87 -5.54
N THR A 275 -25.93 10.09 -5.36
CA THR A 275 -27.03 9.90 -6.34
C THR A 275 -28.40 9.64 -5.69
N LYS A 276 -28.49 9.24 -4.41
CA LYS A 276 -29.78 9.00 -3.73
C LYS A 276 -29.61 9.07 -2.20
N LYS A 277 -30.62 9.57 -1.49
CA LYS A 277 -30.63 9.60 -0.02
C LYS A 277 -30.53 8.17 0.52
N THR A 278 -29.40 7.80 1.11
CA THR A 278 -29.23 6.51 1.80
C THR A 278 -28.82 6.77 3.24
N GLU A 279 -29.47 6.09 4.17
CA GLU A 279 -29.06 6.04 5.57
C GLU A 279 -27.71 5.33 5.66
N GLN A 280 -26.78 5.93 6.39
CA GLN A 280 -25.51 5.33 6.72
C GLN A 280 -25.31 5.49 8.23
N PHE A 281 -24.68 4.50 8.86
CA PHE A 281 -24.63 4.39 10.32
C PHE A 281 -23.21 4.75 10.80
N MET A 282 -23.13 5.59 11.84
CA MET A 282 -21.96 5.66 12.72
C MET A 282 -22.32 4.97 14.03
N GLU A 283 -21.43 4.10 14.51
CA GLU A 283 -21.58 3.42 15.79
C GLU A 283 -21.05 4.35 16.90
N ALA A 284 -21.92 4.90 17.73
CA ALA A 284 -21.52 5.45 19.02
C ALA A 284 -21.80 4.40 20.10
N GLN A 285 -20.78 4.03 20.87
CA GLN A 285 -20.92 3.05 21.94
C GLN A 285 -21.66 3.67 23.14
N LEU A 286 -22.80 3.11 23.53
CA LEU A 286 -23.50 3.52 24.76
C LEU A 286 -22.64 3.20 26.00
N GLY A 287 -22.62 4.11 26.96
CA GLY A 287 -21.91 3.95 28.24
C GLY A 287 -20.49 4.53 28.26
N ILE A 288 -20.01 5.03 27.12
CA ILE A 288 -18.74 5.74 26.98
C ILE A 288 -19.00 7.23 27.20
N SER A 289 -18.32 7.80 28.20
CA SER A 289 -18.32 9.24 28.44
C SER A 289 -16.98 9.83 28.05
N TYR A 290 -17.00 11.01 27.45
CA TYR A 290 -15.81 11.72 26.99
C TYR A 290 -15.48 12.88 27.92
N ALA A 291 -14.20 13.12 28.18
CA ALA A 291 -13.71 14.30 28.88
C ALA A 291 -12.46 14.87 28.23
N TYR A 292 -12.28 16.19 28.35
CA TYR A 292 -11.01 16.85 28.06
C TYR A 292 -10.31 17.15 29.37
N LEU A 293 -9.10 16.60 29.53
CA LEU A 293 -8.27 16.79 30.72
C LEU A 293 -7.04 17.63 30.40
N ASP A 294 -6.60 18.46 31.35
CA ASP A 294 -5.24 18.99 31.31
C ASP A 294 -4.22 17.96 31.86
N LYS A 295 -2.93 18.31 31.82
CA LYS A 295 -1.84 17.44 32.32
C LYS A 295 -1.86 17.19 33.83
N TYR A 296 -2.68 17.92 34.59
CA TYR A 296 -2.89 17.70 36.02
C TYR A 296 -4.15 16.84 36.27
N LEU A 297 -4.80 16.35 35.20
CA LEU A 297 -6.10 15.67 35.20
C LEU A 297 -7.27 16.56 35.66
N ASN A 298 -7.14 17.89 35.57
CA ASN A 298 -8.29 18.77 35.74
C ASN A 298 -9.21 18.65 34.53
N MET A 299 -10.51 18.51 34.79
CA MET A 299 -11.53 18.47 33.74
C MET A 299 -11.74 19.87 33.15
N ILE A 300 -11.26 20.09 31.92
CA ILE A 300 -11.60 21.25 31.10
C ILE A 300 -13.02 21.09 30.57
N VAL A 301 -13.33 19.90 30.04
CA VAL A 301 -14.69 19.47 29.72
C VAL A 301 -14.98 18.21 30.53
N PRO A 302 -15.88 18.26 31.52
CA PRO A 302 -16.24 17.10 32.33
C PRO A 302 -16.91 15.98 31.53
N PHE A 303 -16.83 14.76 32.06
CA PHE A 303 -17.61 13.63 31.57
C PHE A 303 -19.12 13.94 31.55
N GLY A 304 -19.82 13.47 30.52
CA GLY A 304 -21.26 13.63 30.37
C GLY A 304 -21.73 14.97 29.82
N VAL A 305 -20.81 15.91 29.51
CA VAL A 305 -21.16 17.14 28.78
C VAL A 305 -21.49 16.85 27.31
N TYR A 306 -20.75 15.93 26.69
CA TYR A 306 -20.94 15.49 25.32
C TYR A 306 -21.04 13.96 25.26
N ASP A 307 -21.92 13.47 24.39
CA ASP A 307 -22.17 12.04 24.14
C ASP A 307 -21.20 11.48 23.09
N TYR A 308 -20.51 12.36 22.36
CA TYR A 308 -19.49 12.03 21.36
C TYR A 308 -18.44 13.14 21.31
N ALA A 309 -17.18 12.76 21.14
CA ALA A 309 -16.09 13.68 20.86
C ALA A 309 -15.04 13.02 19.96
N ASP A 310 -14.50 13.78 19.00
CA ASP A 310 -13.39 13.36 18.15
C ASP A 310 -12.43 14.54 17.93
N VAL A 311 -11.14 14.29 18.13
CA VAL A 311 -10.10 15.34 18.11
C VAL A 311 -9.61 15.62 16.70
N PHE A 312 -9.43 16.90 16.38
CA PHE A 312 -8.84 17.32 15.11
C PHE A 312 -8.00 18.59 15.28
N GLY A 313 -7.42 19.05 14.17
CA GLY A 313 -6.72 20.32 14.14
C GLY A 313 -5.59 20.31 15.15
N LEU A 314 -4.77 19.25 15.09
CA LEU A 314 -3.62 19.08 15.95
C LEU A 314 -3.98 18.90 17.45
N GLY A 315 -5.16 18.35 17.73
CA GLY A 315 -5.66 18.12 19.10
C GLY A 315 -6.09 19.41 19.81
N ARG A 316 -6.20 20.53 19.09
CA ARG A 316 -6.66 21.82 19.64
C ARG A 316 -8.16 22.03 19.51
N LYS A 317 -8.83 21.22 18.70
CA LYS A 317 -10.27 21.32 18.48
C LYS A 317 -10.87 19.94 18.53
N ALA A 318 -12.16 19.91 18.79
CA ALA A 318 -12.91 18.69 18.82
C ALA A 318 -14.23 18.86 18.10
N ILE A 319 -14.58 17.87 17.28
CA ILE A 319 -15.96 17.65 16.91
C ILE A 319 -16.64 17.08 18.14
N VAL A 320 -17.74 17.67 18.57
CA VAL A 320 -18.51 17.20 19.73
C VAL A 320 -19.97 17.04 19.36
N ALA A 321 -20.66 16.09 20.01
CA ALA A 321 -22.10 15.99 19.90
C ALA A 321 -22.78 15.79 21.26
N ASN A 322 -24.00 16.31 21.39
CA ASN A 322 -24.88 16.08 22.52
C ASN A 322 -26.32 15.92 22.00
N LYS A 323 -27.00 14.85 22.40
CA LYS A 323 -28.37 14.51 21.96
C LYS A 323 -28.55 14.54 20.44
N GLY A 324 -27.53 14.07 19.72
CA GLY A 324 -27.53 13.99 18.26
C GLY A 324 -27.34 15.32 17.53
N LYS A 325 -26.93 16.38 18.22
CA LYS A 325 -26.53 17.65 17.61
C LYS A 325 -25.04 17.87 17.73
N TYR A 326 -24.41 18.15 16.59
CA TYR A 326 -22.97 18.33 16.44
C TYR A 326 -22.57 19.80 16.49
N GLY A 327 -21.38 20.03 17.01
CA GLY A 327 -20.69 21.32 17.07
C GLY A 327 -19.18 21.10 17.10
N ILE A 328 -18.43 22.19 17.28
CA ILE A 328 -16.97 22.17 17.40
C ILE A 328 -16.58 22.99 18.61
N ILE A 329 -15.68 22.46 19.44
CA ILE A 329 -15.04 23.21 20.53
C ILE A 329 -13.55 23.46 20.27
N ASN A 330 -12.99 24.45 20.96
CA ASN A 330 -11.55 24.65 21.05
C ASN A 330 -10.93 23.89 22.23
N GLU A 331 -9.63 24.08 22.46
CA GLU A 331 -8.85 23.42 23.51
C GLU A 331 -9.25 23.83 24.94
N TYR A 332 -10.06 24.87 25.07
CA TYR A 332 -10.60 25.36 26.35
C TYR A 332 -12.05 24.91 26.57
N GLY A 333 -12.61 24.10 25.67
CA GLY A 333 -14.00 23.65 25.74
C GLY A 333 -15.02 24.67 25.25
N GLU A 334 -14.60 25.80 24.69
CA GLU A 334 -15.49 26.83 24.16
C GLU A 334 -16.02 26.44 22.78
N LEU A 335 -17.34 26.62 22.56
CA LEU A 335 -17.98 26.33 21.28
C LEU A 335 -17.52 27.31 20.19
N LEU A 336 -16.81 26.80 19.20
CA LEU A 336 -16.48 27.49 17.95
C LEU A 336 -17.58 27.30 16.90
N LEU A 337 -18.20 26.12 16.85
CA LEU A 337 -19.49 25.89 16.17
C LEU A 337 -20.53 25.43 17.18
N PRO A 338 -21.73 26.04 17.21
CA PRO A 338 -22.80 25.65 18.11
C PRO A 338 -23.32 24.23 17.83
N LEU A 339 -23.86 23.58 18.86
CA LEU A 339 -24.52 22.26 18.79
C LEU A 339 -25.88 22.33 18.05
N GLU A 340 -25.86 22.63 16.76
CA GLU A 340 -27.08 22.75 15.94
C GLU A 340 -27.02 21.97 14.62
N PHE A 341 -25.85 21.41 14.29
CA PHE A 341 -25.65 20.61 13.08
C PHE A 341 -26.14 19.19 13.30
N ASP A 342 -26.62 18.57 12.23
CA ASP A 342 -27.04 17.16 12.24
C ASP A 342 -25.83 16.22 12.14
N PHE A 343 -24.72 16.73 11.60
CA PHE A 343 -23.45 16.03 11.49
C PHE A 343 -22.30 17.01 11.30
N ILE A 344 -21.12 16.63 11.78
CA ILE A 344 -19.85 17.24 11.41
C ILE A 344 -18.83 16.13 11.26
N GLU A 345 -18.09 16.10 10.16
CA GLU A 345 -16.94 15.21 9.98
C GLU A 345 -15.78 15.93 9.30
N GLN A 346 -14.58 15.38 9.47
CA GLN A 346 -13.42 15.73 8.66
C GLN A 346 -13.26 14.69 7.55
N PRO A 347 -13.35 15.06 6.26
CA PRO A 347 -13.20 14.09 5.17
C PRO A 347 -11.76 13.57 5.07
N SER A 348 -11.59 12.25 5.22
CA SER A 348 -10.59 11.35 4.60
C SER A 348 -10.07 10.26 5.56
N LEU A 349 -9.86 9.06 4.98
CA LEU A 349 -9.22 7.88 5.60
C LEU A 349 -7.72 8.06 5.94
N TYR A 350 -7.12 9.23 5.68
CA TYR A 350 -5.71 9.56 5.95
C TYR A 350 -5.56 10.99 6.52
N GLY A 351 -6.49 11.37 7.39
CA GLY A 351 -6.93 12.72 7.80
C GLY A 351 -5.96 13.75 8.38
N SER A 352 -4.64 13.66 8.18
CA SER A 352 -3.71 14.71 8.64
C SER A 352 -3.57 15.92 7.68
N TYR A 353 -4.21 15.92 6.50
CA TYR A 353 -3.96 16.92 5.44
C TYR A 353 -5.19 17.68 4.88
N ALA A 354 -6.42 17.33 5.27
CA ALA A 354 -7.61 18.03 4.77
C ALA A 354 -7.81 19.35 5.53
N ASN A 355 -7.88 20.47 4.82
CA ASN A 355 -7.98 21.82 5.40
C ASN A 355 -9.43 22.29 5.60
N PHE A 356 -10.40 21.38 5.58
CA PHE A 356 -11.82 21.71 5.72
C PHE A 356 -12.64 20.60 6.41
N PHE A 357 -13.80 20.98 6.92
CA PHE A 357 -14.82 20.11 7.53
C PHE A 357 -16.10 20.13 6.70
N VAL A 358 -16.84 19.04 6.77
CA VAL A 358 -18.20 18.96 6.24
C VAL A 358 -19.17 19.00 7.41
N ALA A 359 -20.20 19.83 7.30
CA ALA A 359 -21.29 19.86 8.26
C ALA A 359 -22.63 19.76 7.54
N THR A 360 -23.58 19.03 8.12
CA THR A 360 -24.95 18.94 7.60
C THR A 360 -25.92 19.67 8.52
N LYS A 361 -26.89 20.36 7.93
CA LYS A 361 -28.01 21.01 8.65
C LYS A 361 -29.25 20.99 7.77
N GLY A 362 -30.24 20.16 8.12
CA GLY A 362 -31.42 19.93 7.29
C GLY A 362 -31.05 19.32 5.95
N ASP A 363 -31.49 19.94 4.83
CA ASP A 363 -31.14 19.54 3.45
C ASP A 363 -29.94 20.34 2.88
N THR A 364 -29.07 20.87 3.74
CA THR A 364 -27.89 21.65 3.34
C THR A 364 -26.61 20.97 3.81
N VAL A 365 -25.66 20.82 2.90
CA VAL A 365 -24.28 20.45 3.20
C VAL A 365 -23.42 21.71 3.13
N LEU A 366 -22.68 21.99 4.20
CA LEU A 366 -21.79 23.13 4.31
C LEU A 366 -20.34 22.65 4.43
N LEU A 367 -19.44 23.45 3.88
CA LEU A 367 -18.00 23.25 4.01
C LEU A 367 -17.42 24.38 4.84
N PHE A 368 -16.59 24.04 5.81
CA PHE A 368 -15.90 24.99 6.67
C PHE A 368 -14.40 24.83 6.51
N ASP A 369 -13.64 25.90 6.37
CA ASP A 369 -12.17 25.82 6.41
C ASP A 369 -11.68 25.47 7.83
N GLU A 370 -10.36 25.28 7.97
CA GLU A 370 -9.69 25.04 9.25
C GLU A 370 -9.97 26.11 10.32
N ASN A 371 -10.35 27.32 9.91
CA ASN A 371 -10.68 28.47 10.74
C ASN A 371 -12.19 28.63 10.96
N ILE A 372 -12.99 27.63 10.58
CA ILE A 372 -14.44 27.60 10.77
C ILE A 372 -15.16 28.69 9.95
N LYS A 373 -14.55 29.11 8.84
CA LYS A 373 -15.21 29.97 7.86
C LYS A 373 -15.87 29.13 6.79
N ILE A 374 -17.09 29.48 6.41
CA ILE A 374 -17.80 28.80 5.34
C ILE A 374 -17.03 28.97 4.03
N ILE A 375 -16.71 27.86 3.38
CA ILE A 375 -16.15 27.82 2.03
C ILE A 375 -17.31 28.00 1.05
N PRO A 376 -17.34 29.08 0.25
CA PRO A 376 -18.45 29.36 -0.65
C PRO A 376 -18.49 28.30 -1.76
N THR A 377 -19.49 27.44 -1.70
CA THR A 377 -19.72 26.38 -2.69
C THR A 377 -21.19 26.39 -3.12
N ALA A 378 -21.46 25.96 -4.35
CA ALA A 378 -22.83 25.96 -4.87
C ALA A 378 -23.66 24.84 -4.22
N ASP A 379 -24.88 25.19 -3.80
CA ASP A 379 -25.96 24.38 -3.18
C ASP A 379 -25.73 22.85 -3.12
N ILE A 380 -24.82 22.41 -2.26
CA ILE A 380 -24.44 21.00 -2.10
C ILE A 380 -25.59 20.28 -1.39
N ALA A 381 -26.17 19.31 -2.09
CA ALA A 381 -27.24 18.47 -1.56
C ALA A 381 -26.71 17.16 -0.98
N SER A 382 -25.65 16.58 -1.55
CA SER A 382 -25.01 15.37 -1.04
C SER A 382 -23.55 15.29 -1.44
N TYR A 383 -22.77 14.46 -0.75
CA TYR A 383 -21.34 14.29 -1.03
C TYR A 383 -20.90 12.85 -0.78
N LEU A 384 -19.77 12.47 -1.34
CA LEU A 384 -19.08 11.20 -1.12
C LEU A 384 -17.59 11.49 -0.93
N ASP A 385 -17.05 11.13 0.22
CA ASP A 385 -15.61 11.22 0.52
C ASP A 385 -14.85 10.08 -0.16
N ARG A 386 -13.93 10.43 -1.07
CA ARG A 386 -13.01 9.51 -1.74
C ARG A 386 -11.69 10.19 -2.10
N GLU A 387 -10.59 9.51 -1.82
CA GLU A 387 -9.24 9.84 -2.33
C GLU A 387 -8.79 11.27 -2.04
N ALA A 388 -8.93 11.71 -0.78
CA ALA A 388 -8.61 13.08 -0.38
C ALA A 388 -9.35 14.14 -1.23
N SER A 389 -10.62 13.86 -1.57
CA SER A 389 -11.52 14.80 -2.24
C SER A 389 -12.97 14.43 -2.00
N LEU A 390 -13.88 15.37 -2.26
CA LEU A 390 -15.32 15.13 -2.23
C LEU A 390 -15.89 15.07 -3.64
N ILE A 391 -16.64 14.02 -3.93
CA ILE A 391 -17.58 14.01 -5.06
C ILE A 391 -18.91 14.56 -4.54
N VAL A 392 -19.32 15.72 -5.04
CA VAL A 392 -20.48 16.45 -4.55
C VAL A 392 -21.62 16.40 -5.55
N THR A 393 -22.85 16.49 -5.08
CA THR A 393 -24.07 16.58 -5.89
C THR A 393 -24.89 17.78 -5.47
N ASN A 394 -25.40 18.56 -6.43
CA ASN A 394 -26.31 19.67 -6.16
C ASN A 394 -27.79 19.23 -6.17
N ARG A 395 -28.71 20.16 -5.90
CA ARG A 395 -30.16 19.89 -5.90
C ARG A 395 -30.74 19.52 -7.26
N GLU A 396 -30.06 19.84 -8.35
CA GLU A 396 -30.41 19.44 -9.72
C GLU A 396 -29.86 18.05 -10.09
N ASN A 397 -29.29 17.33 -9.11
CA ASN A 397 -28.66 16.03 -9.25
C ASN A 397 -27.40 16.01 -10.16
N LYS A 398 -26.82 17.17 -10.45
CA LYS A 398 -25.55 17.30 -11.15
C LYS A 398 -24.39 17.07 -10.18
N LYS A 399 -23.33 16.42 -10.67
CA LYS A 399 -22.11 16.05 -9.94
C LYS A 399 -21.02 17.09 -10.15
N GLY A 400 -20.23 17.30 -9.10
CA GLY A 400 -19.01 18.08 -9.10
C GLY A 400 -17.94 17.44 -8.21
N ARG A 401 -16.81 18.13 -8.06
CA ARG A 401 -15.69 17.69 -7.24
C ARG A 401 -15.07 18.86 -6.48
N ILE A 402 -14.72 18.61 -5.23
CA ILE A 402 -14.00 19.55 -4.36
C ILE A 402 -12.72 18.85 -3.89
N ASP A 403 -11.56 19.48 -4.07
CA ASP A 403 -10.28 18.91 -3.63
C ASP A 403 -10.06 19.07 -2.10
N TYR A 404 -8.97 18.50 -1.57
CA TYR A 404 -8.62 18.55 -0.14
C TYR A 404 -8.38 19.97 0.42
N THR A 405 -8.25 20.99 -0.45
CA THR A 405 -8.12 22.40 -0.04
C THR A 405 -9.48 23.10 0.08
N GLY A 406 -10.57 22.41 -0.28
CA GLY A 406 -11.92 22.98 -0.34
C GLY A 406 -12.22 23.70 -1.65
N LYS A 407 -11.32 23.65 -2.65
CA LYS A 407 -11.55 24.27 -3.95
C LYS A 407 -12.43 23.38 -4.82
N GLN A 408 -13.50 23.95 -5.37
CA GLN A 408 -14.31 23.26 -6.39
C GLN A 408 -13.50 23.16 -7.70
N THR A 409 -13.11 21.94 -8.05
CA THR A 409 -12.30 21.61 -9.23
C THR A 409 -13.14 21.09 -10.39
N ILE A 410 -14.30 20.49 -10.10
CA ILE A 410 -15.31 20.13 -11.10
C ILE A 410 -16.64 20.81 -10.73
N PRO A 411 -17.18 21.68 -11.61
CA PRO A 411 -18.48 22.32 -11.40
C PRO A 411 -19.63 21.31 -11.52
N PHE A 412 -20.81 21.69 -11.04
CA PHE A 412 -22.03 20.87 -11.10
C PHE A 412 -22.61 20.78 -12.53
N LEU A 413 -21.94 20.01 -13.40
CA LEU A 413 -22.32 19.89 -14.82
C LEU A 413 -22.75 18.48 -15.23
N TYR A 414 -22.26 17.45 -14.55
CA TYR A 414 -22.33 16.08 -15.03
C TYR A 414 -23.42 15.27 -14.36
N ASP A 415 -24.06 14.36 -15.07
CA ASP A 415 -25.06 13.44 -14.51
C ASP A 415 -24.41 12.38 -13.62
N THR A 416 -23.18 11.97 -13.96
CA THR A 416 -22.36 11.06 -13.17
C THR A 416 -20.87 11.38 -13.33
N LEU A 417 -20.09 11.04 -12.31
CA LEU A 417 -18.63 11.02 -12.34
C LEU A 417 -18.19 9.64 -11.86
N TYR A 418 -17.56 8.87 -12.74
CA TYR A 418 -17.05 7.53 -12.45
C TYR A 418 -15.54 7.52 -12.56
N LYS A 419 -14.87 6.97 -11.55
CA LYS A 419 -13.43 6.77 -11.53
C LYS A 419 -13.16 5.29 -11.26
N TYR A 420 -12.48 4.64 -12.20
CA TYR A 420 -12.01 3.27 -12.02
C TYR A 420 -10.63 3.31 -11.38
N ASN A 421 -10.48 2.69 -10.21
CA ASN A 421 -9.20 2.61 -9.52
C ASN A 421 -8.83 1.14 -9.36
N LEU A 422 -7.69 0.76 -9.92
CA LEU A 422 -6.98 -0.44 -9.51
C LEU A 422 -6.03 -0.07 -8.36
N PRO A 423 -5.86 -0.93 -7.34
CA PRO A 423 -4.89 -0.68 -6.27
C PRO A 423 -3.50 -0.39 -6.86
N GLY A 424 -2.91 0.75 -6.50
CA GLY A 424 -1.56 1.15 -6.94
C GLY A 424 -1.50 2.11 -8.15
N TYR A 425 -2.63 2.50 -8.74
CA TYR A 425 -2.65 3.36 -9.94
C TYR A 425 -3.42 4.66 -9.71
N THR A 426 -2.82 5.80 -10.09
CA THR A 426 -3.48 7.10 -10.10
C THR A 426 -4.09 7.36 -11.48
N THR A 427 -5.41 7.20 -11.62
CA THR A 427 -6.10 7.62 -12.84
C THR A 427 -6.20 9.16 -12.89
N PRO A 428 -5.84 9.82 -14.02
CA PRO A 428 -5.70 11.28 -14.11
C PRO A 428 -7.04 12.04 -14.26
N GLY A 429 -8.18 11.34 -14.24
CA GLY A 429 -9.48 11.93 -14.56
C GLY A 429 -10.69 11.07 -14.20
N TYR A 430 -11.86 11.46 -14.74
CA TYR A 430 -13.16 10.82 -14.51
C TYR A 430 -13.85 10.52 -15.85
N ILE A 431 -14.48 9.35 -15.94
CA ILE A 431 -15.56 9.10 -16.91
C ILE A 431 -16.74 9.97 -16.47
N ALA A 432 -17.10 10.96 -17.26
CA ALA A 432 -18.23 11.83 -16.96
C ALA A 432 -19.39 11.52 -17.92
N LYS A 433 -20.62 11.63 -17.44
CA LYS A 433 -21.81 11.60 -18.29
C LYS A 433 -22.44 12.99 -18.37
N LYS A 434 -22.75 13.43 -19.57
CA LYS A 434 -23.46 14.68 -19.85
C LYS A 434 -24.44 14.46 -20.99
N ASP A 435 -25.70 14.82 -20.81
CA ASP A 435 -26.73 14.77 -21.86
C ASP A 435 -26.86 13.38 -22.50
N SER A 436 -26.84 12.34 -21.67
CA SER A 436 -26.86 10.92 -22.05
C SER A 436 -25.60 10.34 -22.70
N LEU A 437 -24.59 11.16 -22.98
CA LEU A 437 -23.33 10.73 -23.59
C LEU A 437 -22.21 10.74 -22.55
N PHE A 438 -21.24 9.86 -22.74
CA PHE A 438 -20.04 9.74 -21.92
C PHE A 438 -18.86 10.43 -22.60
N GLY A 439 -18.03 11.08 -21.78
CA GLY A 439 -16.77 11.68 -22.15
C GLY A 439 -15.74 11.45 -21.04
N LEU A 440 -14.51 11.91 -21.28
CA LEU A 440 -13.42 11.84 -20.30
C LEU A 440 -13.02 13.26 -19.91
N ILE A 441 -12.90 13.51 -18.61
CA ILE A 441 -12.46 14.81 -18.09
C ILE A 441 -11.32 14.66 -17.10
N SER A 442 -10.45 15.67 -17.02
CA SER A 442 -9.41 15.74 -15.99
C SER A 442 -10.02 16.05 -14.61
N VAL A 443 -9.22 15.87 -13.55
CA VAL A 443 -9.62 16.28 -12.19
C VAL A 443 -9.91 17.78 -12.04
N ASN A 444 -9.47 18.60 -13.01
CA ASN A 444 -9.69 20.05 -13.10
C ASN A 444 -10.76 20.44 -14.13
N ASN A 445 -11.60 19.48 -14.56
CA ASN A 445 -12.69 19.70 -15.51
C ASN A 445 -12.26 20.05 -16.96
N GLU A 446 -11.05 19.70 -17.37
CA GLU A 446 -10.65 19.81 -18.78
C GLU A 446 -11.23 18.62 -19.56
N ILE A 447 -11.83 18.88 -20.71
CA ILE A 447 -12.38 17.81 -21.57
C ILE A 447 -11.20 17.12 -22.28
N ILE A 448 -10.91 15.88 -21.89
CA ILE A 448 -9.89 15.03 -22.53
C ILE A 448 -10.52 14.30 -23.73
N GLN A 449 -11.77 13.85 -23.58
CA GLN A 449 -12.57 13.28 -24.66
C GLN A 449 -13.98 13.87 -24.65
N ALA A 450 -14.44 14.27 -25.85
CA ALA A 450 -15.76 14.85 -26.05
C ALA A 450 -16.89 13.88 -25.62
N PHE A 451 -18.00 14.46 -25.18
CA PHE A 451 -19.21 13.73 -24.78
C PHE A 451 -19.96 13.24 -26.02
N GLN A 452 -19.47 12.18 -26.64
CA GLN A 452 -20.04 11.61 -27.87
C GLN A 452 -20.24 10.09 -27.81
N TYR A 453 -19.82 9.45 -26.73
CA TYR A 453 -19.81 7.99 -26.62
C TYR A 453 -21.01 7.47 -25.84
N LYS A 454 -21.55 6.33 -26.25
CA LYS A 454 -22.66 5.69 -25.54
C LYS A 454 -22.21 5.01 -24.24
N TYR A 455 -20.98 4.49 -24.23
CA TYR A 455 -20.35 3.86 -23.06
C TYR A 455 -18.83 4.04 -23.08
N ILE A 456 -18.23 4.22 -21.90
CA ILE A 456 -16.79 4.09 -21.66
C ILE A 456 -16.62 2.99 -20.60
N TYR A 457 -15.87 1.95 -20.92
CA TYR A 457 -15.83 0.69 -20.14
C TYR A 457 -14.90 0.76 -18.94
N ALA A 458 -13.70 1.30 -19.12
CA ALA A 458 -12.69 1.33 -18.09
C ALA A 458 -11.72 2.49 -18.33
N ILE A 459 -11.12 2.95 -17.23
CA ILE A 459 -9.88 3.73 -17.26
C ILE A 459 -8.85 2.95 -16.45
N SER A 460 -7.78 2.46 -17.08
CA SER A 460 -6.66 1.80 -16.41
C SER A 460 -5.35 2.35 -16.99
N ASP A 461 -4.35 2.59 -16.15
CA ASP A 461 -2.99 2.96 -16.57
C ASP A 461 -2.93 4.10 -17.60
N ASN A 462 -3.71 5.17 -17.39
CA ASN A 462 -3.80 6.31 -18.31
C ASN A 462 -4.42 5.98 -19.68
N LEU A 463 -5.15 4.87 -19.83
CA LEU A 463 -5.89 4.49 -21.02
C LEU A 463 -7.40 4.50 -20.78
N ALA A 464 -8.19 4.79 -21.81
CA ALA A 464 -9.65 4.72 -21.77
C ALA A 464 -10.18 3.78 -22.86
N TYR A 465 -11.00 2.79 -22.46
CA TYR A 465 -11.62 1.82 -23.36
C TYR A 465 -13.03 2.30 -23.69
N VAL A 466 -13.31 2.54 -24.96
CA VAL A 466 -14.51 3.23 -25.42
C VAL A 466 -15.30 2.33 -26.35
N ASN A 467 -16.63 2.26 -26.18
CA ASN A 467 -17.50 1.66 -27.19
C ASN A 467 -17.94 2.68 -28.23
N ASN A 468 -17.84 2.32 -29.49
CA ASN A 468 -18.53 2.99 -30.57
C ASN A 468 -19.13 1.93 -31.50
N GLU A 469 -20.47 1.93 -31.65
CA GLU A 469 -21.21 1.02 -32.54
C GLU A 469 -20.81 -0.47 -32.39
N ASP A 470 -20.82 -0.97 -31.14
CA ASP A 470 -20.47 -2.36 -30.79
C ASP A 470 -19.00 -2.73 -31.02
N LYS A 471 -18.14 -1.76 -31.34
CA LYS A 471 -16.68 -1.93 -31.40
C LYS A 471 -15.99 -1.17 -30.29
N ILE A 472 -14.86 -1.72 -29.83
CA ILE A 472 -14.04 -1.12 -28.77
C ILE A 472 -12.79 -0.48 -29.37
N GLY A 473 -12.52 0.75 -28.98
CA GLY A 473 -11.27 1.47 -29.21
C GLY A 473 -10.60 1.85 -27.89
N VAL A 474 -9.30 2.15 -27.94
CA VAL A 474 -8.51 2.54 -26.74
C VAL A 474 -7.85 3.89 -26.98
N PHE A 475 -8.08 4.83 -26.06
CA PHE A 475 -7.43 6.14 -26.05
C PHE A 475 -6.35 6.21 -24.99
N ASP A 476 -5.29 6.98 -25.23
CA ASP A 476 -4.32 7.36 -24.20
C ASP A 476 -4.77 8.58 -23.38
N LYS A 477 -3.98 8.95 -22.36
CA LYS A 477 -4.24 10.12 -21.49
C LYS A 477 -4.28 11.45 -22.22
N ASP A 478 -3.63 11.54 -23.36
CA ASP A 478 -3.59 12.76 -24.17
C ASP A 478 -4.77 12.80 -25.15
N GLY A 479 -5.63 11.76 -25.13
CA GLY A 479 -6.82 11.66 -25.96
C GLY A 479 -6.55 11.11 -27.35
N ASN A 480 -5.40 10.50 -27.60
CA ASN A 480 -5.10 9.89 -28.90
C ASN A 480 -5.68 8.48 -28.98
N LEU A 481 -6.34 8.14 -30.08
CA LEU A 481 -6.80 6.78 -30.36
C LEU A 481 -5.60 5.88 -30.67
N THR A 482 -5.25 5.01 -29.73
CA THR A 482 -4.13 4.07 -29.83
C THR A 482 -4.53 2.75 -30.46
N ILE A 483 -5.73 2.25 -30.14
CA ILE A 483 -6.34 1.07 -30.77
C ILE A 483 -7.66 1.51 -31.42
N PRO A 484 -7.85 1.27 -32.73
CA PRO A 484 -9.05 1.70 -33.44
C PRO A 484 -10.29 0.86 -33.05
N PHE A 485 -11.48 1.41 -33.33
CA PHE A 485 -12.78 0.76 -33.12
C PHE A 485 -13.02 -0.41 -34.10
N GLU A 486 -12.23 -1.48 -33.99
CA GLU A 486 -12.28 -2.64 -34.89
C GLU A 486 -12.63 -3.96 -34.19
N TYR A 487 -12.46 -4.00 -32.87
CA TYR A 487 -12.55 -5.22 -32.07
C TYR A 487 -13.88 -5.30 -31.34
N ASP A 488 -14.42 -6.51 -31.23
CA ASP A 488 -15.64 -6.80 -30.46
C ASP A 488 -15.35 -6.69 -28.95
N ALA A 489 -14.13 -7.06 -28.54
CA ALA A 489 -13.64 -6.95 -27.18
C ALA A 489 -12.11 -6.76 -27.13
N ILE A 490 -11.62 -6.06 -26.11
CA ILE A 490 -10.19 -5.87 -25.82
C ILE A 490 -9.99 -6.16 -24.33
N TYR A 491 -8.98 -6.96 -24.02
CA TYR A 491 -8.63 -7.39 -22.66
C TYR A 491 -7.17 -7.11 -22.38
N ASP A 492 -6.90 -6.63 -21.17
CA ASP A 492 -5.53 -6.53 -20.66
C ASP A 492 -4.93 -7.91 -20.44
N THR A 493 -3.62 -8.02 -20.60
CA THR A 493 -2.89 -9.26 -20.33
C THR A 493 -2.04 -9.12 -19.08
N TYR A 494 -1.71 -10.24 -18.44
CA TYR A 494 -0.82 -10.20 -17.29
C TYR A 494 0.62 -9.81 -17.65
N TYR A 495 1.01 -9.83 -18.94
CA TYR A 495 2.35 -9.40 -19.37
C TYR A 495 2.67 -7.95 -19.01
N ASP A 496 1.64 -7.15 -18.74
CA ASP A 496 1.76 -5.74 -18.38
C ASP A 496 2.11 -5.54 -16.89
N TYR A 497 2.01 -6.60 -16.07
CA TYR A 497 2.29 -6.61 -14.63
C TYR A 497 3.51 -7.51 -14.36
N SER A 498 4.61 -6.97 -13.80
CA SER A 498 5.87 -7.64 -13.38
C SER A 498 7.05 -7.75 -14.38
N ASP A 499 8.06 -8.55 -14.02
CA ASP A 499 9.40 -8.73 -14.61
C ASP A 499 9.42 -9.13 -16.12
N TYR A 500 8.26 -9.47 -16.68
CA TYR A 500 8.04 -9.81 -18.08
C TYR A 500 8.14 -8.63 -19.05
N LYS A 501 8.19 -7.39 -18.55
CA LYS A 501 8.41 -6.18 -19.37
C LYS A 501 9.69 -6.27 -20.22
N SER A 502 10.67 -7.04 -19.76
CA SER A 502 11.91 -7.34 -20.49
C SER A 502 11.71 -8.17 -21.77
N LEU A 503 10.63 -8.95 -21.87
CA LEU A 503 10.30 -9.76 -23.06
C LEU A 503 9.77 -8.90 -24.22
N PHE A 504 9.30 -7.69 -23.92
CA PHE A 504 8.72 -6.74 -24.88
C PHE A 504 9.43 -5.38 -24.83
N PRO A 505 10.72 -5.28 -25.20
CA PRO A 505 11.48 -4.03 -25.08
C PRO A 505 10.89 -2.87 -25.92
N ASN A 506 10.10 -3.20 -26.95
CA ASN A 506 9.52 -2.24 -27.89
C ASN A 506 7.99 -2.11 -27.81
N ALA A 507 7.29 -2.98 -27.07
CA ALA A 507 5.84 -2.91 -26.88
C ALA A 507 5.56 -2.53 -25.43
N LYS A 508 4.82 -1.44 -25.24
CA LYS A 508 4.48 -0.95 -23.89
C LYS A 508 3.38 -1.78 -23.24
N ARG A 509 2.56 -2.45 -24.06
CA ARG A 509 1.39 -3.21 -23.63
C ARG A 509 0.99 -4.26 -24.66
N ILE A 510 0.48 -5.40 -24.20
CA ILE A 510 -0.07 -6.47 -25.05
C ILE A 510 -1.53 -6.70 -24.67
N TYR A 511 -2.41 -6.73 -25.67
CA TYR A 511 -3.84 -6.97 -25.48
C TYR A 511 -4.26 -8.32 -26.06
N ILE A 512 -5.21 -8.99 -25.41
CA ILE A 512 -6.02 -10.03 -26.06
C ILE A 512 -7.22 -9.34 -26.70
N VAL A 513 -7.53 -9.68 -27.95
CA VAL A 513 -8.63 -9.07 -28.70
C VAL A 513 -9.55 -10.11 -29.31
N GLU A 514 -10.84 -9.80 -29.35
CA GLU A 514 -11.85 -10.54 -30.10
C GLU A 514 -12.23 -9.78 -31.37
N LYS A 515 -12.19 -10.45 -32.52
CA LYS A 515 -12.68 -9.92 -33.80
C LYS A 515 -13.44 -11.01 -34.55
N ASN A 516 -14.70 -10.75 -34.86
CA ASN A 516 -15.62 -11.67 -35.54
C ASN A 516 -15.73 -13.04 -34.85
N GLY A 517 -15.69 -13.04 -33.52
CA GLY A 517 -15.76 -14.25 -32.72
C GLY A 517 -14.49 -15.12 -32.76
N LYS A 518 -13.36 -14.55 -33.16
CA LYS A 518 -12.03 -15.18 -33.05
C LYS A 518 -11.14 -14.32 -32.16
N ILE A 519 -10.18 -14.97 -31.51
CA ILE A 519 -9.32 -14.39 -30.50
C ILE A 519 -7.87 -14.44 -30.97
N GLY A 520 -7.13 -13.38 -30.67
CA GLY A 520 -5.70 -13.24 -30.91
C GLY A 520 -5.12 -12.20 -29.97
N THR A 521 -3.89 -11.74 -30.26
CA THR A 521 -3.26 -10.67 -29.49
C THR A 521 -2.72 -9.58 -30.40
N ILE A 522 -2.69 -8.36 -29.86
CA ILE A 522 -2.10 -7.20 -30.51
C ILE A 522 -1.18 -6.46 -29.55
N ASP A 523 -0.21 -5.72 -30.08
CA ASP A 523 0.53 -4.74 -29.30
C ASP A 523 -0.23 -3.41 -29.14
N ASN A 524 0.35 -2.50 -28.36
CA ASN A 524 -0.17 -1.16 -28.14
C ASN A 524 -0.13 -0.20 -29.35
N LYS A 525 0.33 -0.70 -30.51
CA LYS A 525 0.30 0.00 -31.81
C LYS A 525 -0.64 -0.70 -32.79
N ASN A 526 -1.48 -1.62 -32.31
CA ASN A 526 -2.44 -2.40 -33.09
C ASN A 526 -1.79 -3.39 -34.09
N ASN A 527 -0.54 -3.79 -33.86
CA ASN A 527 0.08 -4.87 -34.65
C ASN A 527 -0.34 -6.23 -34.11
N ILE A 528 -0.79 -7.13 -34.98
CA ILE A 528 -1.14 -8.50 -34.62
C ILE A 528 0.14 -9.28 -34.26
N ILE A 529 0.16 -9.87 -33.06
CA ILE A 529 1.23 -10.76 -32.59
C ILE A 529 0.77 -12.20 -32.72
N ILE A 530 -0.29 -12.58 -32.00
CA ILE A 530 -0.94 -13.88 -32.17
C ILE A 530 -2.12 -13.69 -33.13
N PRO A 531 -2.17 -14.42 -34.26
CA PRO A 531 -3.24 -14.29 -35.25
C PRO A 531 -4.63 -14.44 -34.63
N ILE A 532 -5.58 -13.60 -35.06
CA ILE A 532 -6.96 -13.58 -34.54
C ILE A 532 -7.79 -14.70 -35.20
N ILE A 533 -7.43 -15.95 -34.91
CA ILE A 533 -8.01 -17.16 -35.53
C ILE A 533 -8.42 -18.22 -34.51
N TYR A 534 -8.13 -18.00 -33.23
CA TYR A 534 -8.37 -18.97 -32.16
C TYR A 534 -9.78 -18.81 -31.59
N ASP A 535 -10.34 -19.87 -31.03
CA ASP A 535 -11.63 -19.83 -30.32
C ASP A 535 -11.47 -19.37 -28.86
N GLY A 536 -10.23 -19.41 -28.36
CA GLY A 536 -9.86 -18.72 -27.14
C GLY A 536 -8.40 -18.90 -26.74
N LEU A 537 -7.96 -18.02 -25.84
CA LEU A 537 -6.61 -17.94 -25.29
C LEU A 537 -6.70 -17.72 -23.77
N SER A 538 -5.76 -18.27 -23.00
CA SER A 538 -5.66 -17.97 -21.56
C SER A 538 -5.07 -16.58 -21.31
N SER A 539 -5.64 -15.75 -20.42
CA SER A 539 -5.09 -14.41 -20.10
C SER A 539 -3.96 -14.42 -19.08
N TRP A 540 -3.88 -15.48 -18.26
CA TRP A 540 -2.84 -15.67 -17.25
C TRP A 540 -2.74 -17.15 -16.87
N VAL A 541 -1.54 -17.61 -16.50
CA VAL A 541 -1.32 -18.91 -15.87
C VAL A 541 -0.38 -18.70 -14.69
N GLU A 542 -0.95 -18.63 -13.48
CA GLU A 542 -0.24 -18.36 -12.21
C GLU A 542 0.97 -19.25 -11.97
N TYR A 543 0.91 -20.47 -12.49
CA TYR A 543 1.86 -21.54 -12.23
C TYR A 543 2.34 -22.22 -13.53
N GLY A 544 2.29 -21.51 -14.67
CA GLY A 544 2.56 -22.05 -16.02
C GLY A 544 3.68 -21.37 -16.77
N SER A 545 3.88 -21.80 -18.03
CA SER A 545 4.84 -21.21 -18.97
C SER A 545 4.50 -19.76 -19.33
N ASP A 546 5.47 -18.99 -19.84
CA ASP A 546 5.30 -17.67 -20.49
C ASP A 546 4.48 -17.73 -21.81
N ALA A 547 3.52 -18.65 -21.91
CA ALA A 547 2.81 -19.05 -23.10
C ALA A 547 1.32 -19.20 -22.78
N HIS A 548 0.48 -19.05 -23.80
CA HIS A 548 -0.96 -19.20 -23.69
C HIS A 548 -1.40 -20.63 -23.95
N PHE A 549 -2.38 -21.12 -23.18
CA PHE A 549 -3.23 -22.20 -23.67
C PHE A 549 -4.09 -21.65 -24.81
N ALA A 550 -4.12 -22.37 -25.92
CA ALA A 550 -4.88 -21.99 -27.10
C ALA A 550 -5.93 -23.04 -27.44
N LYS A 551 -7.13 -22.57 -27.79
CA LYS A 551 -8.23 -23.41 -28.28
C LYS A 551 -8.50 -23.09 -29.74
N LYS A 552 -8.56 -24.13 -30.57
CA LYS A 552 -8.96 -24.01 -31.97
C LYS A 552 -9.72 -25.26 -32.39
N ASP A 553 -10.90 -25.08 -32.97
CA ASP A 553 -11.77 -26.13 -33.49
C ASP A 553 -12.04 -27.25 -32.45
N GLY A 554 -12.21 -26.83 -31.18
CA GLY A 554 -12.46 -27.74 -30.04
C GLY A 554 -11.24 -28.49 -29.52
N LYS A 555 -10.05 -28.24 -30.06
CA LYS A 555 -8.77 -28.81 -29.61
C LYS A 555 -7.93 -27.79 -28.87
N TYR A 556 -7.01 -28.29 -28.05
CA TYR A 556 -6.16 -27.51 -27.15
C TYR A 556 -4.68 -27.74 -27.45
N GLY A 557 -3.89 -26.69 -27.26
CA GLY A 557 -2.44 -26.67 -27.37
C GLY A 557 -1.85 -25.53 -26.53
N ILE A 558 -0.56 -25.29 -26.67
CA ILE A 558 0.16 -24.19 -26.01
C ILE A 558 0.89 -23.40 -27.09
N ILE A 559 0.73 -22.07 -27.06
CA ILE A 559 1.31 -21.13 -28.00
C ILE A 559 2.14 -20.09 -27.24
N SER A 560 3.35 -19.80 -27.70
CA SER A 560 4.21 -18.79 -27.08
C SER A 560 3.56 -17.40 -27.17
N TYR A 561 4.03 -16.47 -26.35
CA TYR A 561 3.63 -15.06 -26.43
C TYR A 561 3.92 -14.41 -27.80
N LYS A 562 4.76 -15.04 -28.65
CA LYS A 562 5.06 -14.62 -30.03
C LYS A 562 4.18 -15.28 -31.09
N GLY A 563 3.28 -16.18 -30.70
CA GLY A 563 2.44 -16.93 -31.64
C GLY A 563 3.05 -18.24 -32.16
N GLU A 564 4.15 -18.71 -31.60
CA GLU A 564 4.77 -19.98 -32.00
C GLU A 564 4.06 -21.15 -31.30
N ILE A 565 3.66 -22.17 -32.06
CA ILE A 565 3.02 -23.36 -31.49
C ILE A 565 4.09 -24.16 -30.74
N ILE A 566 4.00 -24.21 -29.41
CA ILE A 566 4.87 -25.01 -28.53
C ILE A 566 4.32 -26.43 -28.45
N ILE A 567 3.06 -26.55 -28.06
CA ILE A 567 2.32 -27.81 -28.04
C ILE A 567 1.23 -27.74 -29.11
N PRO A 568 1.21 -28.67 -30.09
CA PRO A 568 0.23 -28.68 -31.17
C PRO A 568 -1.23 -28.63 -30.67
N ILE A 569 -2.08 -27.87 -31.37
CA ILE A 569 -3.50 -27.72 -31.03
C ILE A 569 -4.30 -28.90 -31.59
N GLU A 570 -4.07 -30.09 -31.03
CA GLU A 570 -4.69 -31.34 -31.48
C GLU A 570 -5.23 -32.20 -30.33
N TYR A 571 -5.03 -31.77 -29.09
CA TYR A 571 -5.40 -32.51 -27.90
C TYR A 571 -6.81 -32.14 -27.44
N ASP A 572 -7.50 -33.09 -26.81
CA ASP A 572 -8.78 -32.85 -26.14
C ASP A 572 -8.60 -32.15 -24.79
N TYR A 573 -7.37 -32.19 -24.26
CA TYR A 573 -6.96 -31.53 -23.02
C TYR A 573 -5.43 -31.42 -22.96
N VAL A 574 -4.93 -30.27 -22.49
CA VAL A 574 -3.52 -30.04 -22.18
C VAL A 574 -3.42 -29.47 -20.76
N GLY A 575 -2.77 -30.19 -19.85
CA GLY A 575 -2.64 -29.77 -18.47
C GLY A 575 -1.61 -28.67 -18.24
N ILE A 576 -1.61 -28.11 -17.03
CA ILE A 576 -0.57 -27.20 -16.57
C ILE A 576 0.77 -27.95 -16.51
N PRO A 577 1.86 -27.42 -17.09
CA PRO A 577 3.18 -28.03 -16.99
C PRO A 577 3.63 -28.18 -15.52
N GLN A 578 4.10 -29.38 -15.16
CA GLN A 578 4.61 -29.69 -13.82
C GLN A 578 5.95 -30.39 -13.95
N ASN A 579 7.01 -29.85 -13.34
CA ASN A 579 8.36 -30.42 -13.37
C ASN A 579 8.86 -30.76 -14.80
N GLY A 580 8.56 -29.89 -15.78
CA GLY A 580 8.99 -30.04 -17.18
C GLY A 580 8.14 -30.98 -18.05
N ILE A 581 7.09 -31.59 -17.51
CA ILE A 581 6.18 -32.49 -18.23
C ILE A 581 4.73 -32.02 -18.20
N ILE A 582 3.95 -32.47 -19.18
CA ILE A 582 2.58 -32.04 -19.43
C ILE A 582 1.69 -33.27 -19.59
N ARG A 583 0.62 -33.33 -18.78
CA ARG A 583 -0.47 -34.31 -18.98
C ARG A 583 -1.31 -33.90 -20.18
N VAL A 584 -1.47 -34.79 -21.15
CA VAL A 584 -2.31 -34.55 -22.33
C VAL A 584 -3.38 -35.64 -22.49
N ARG A 585 -4.50 -35.28 -23.12
CA ARG A 585 -5.55 -36.23 -23.54
C ARG A 585 -5.78 -36.14 -25.04
N LYS A 586 -5.81 -37.27 -25.72
CA LYS A 586 -6.17 -37.36 -27.15
C LYS A 586 -7.05 -38.60 -27.37
N ASN A 587 -8.18 -38.41 -28.02
CA ASN A 587 -9.20 -39.43 -28.26
C ASN A 587 -9.62 -40.16 -26.98
N GLY A 588 -9.78 -39.41 -25.89
CA GLY A 588 -10.21 -39.95 -24.58
C GLY A 588 -9.16 -40.79 -23.84
N LYS A 589 -7.92 -40.90 -24.35
CA LYS A 589 -6.79 -41.53 -23.64
C LYS A 589 -5.79 -40.48 -23.19
N TYR A 590 -5.10 -40.80 -22.11
CA TYR A 590 -4.10 -39.95 -21.48
C TYR A 590 -2.68 -40.41 -21.78
N GLY A 591 -1.80 -39.42 -21.88
CA GLY A 591 -0.34 -39.59 -21.93
C GLY A 591 0.37 -38.40 -21.31
N VAL A 592 1.69 -38.43 -21.36
CA VAL A 592 2.55 -37.37 -20.83
C VAL A 592 3.57 -37.00 -21.89
N ILE A 593 3.74 -35.71 -22.12
CA ILE A 593 4.74 -35.17 -23.05
C ILE A 593 5.67 -34.20 -22.31
N SER A 594 6.86 -33.94 -22.84
CA SER A 594 7.72 -32.85 -22.39
C SER A 594 7.31 -31.50 -23.03
N LEU A 595 7.90 -30.41 -22.54
CA LEU A 595 7.75 -29.07 -23.14
C LEU A 595 8.24 -28.99 -24.59
N GLU A 596 9.19 -29.85 -24.99
CA GLU A 596 9.65 -30.01 -26.38
C GLU A 596 8.75 -30.94 -27.20
N ASN A 597 7.53 -31.23 -26.72
CA ASN A 597 6.55 -32.11 -27.35
C ASN A 597 7.07 -33.56 -27.56
N LYS A 598 7.99 -34.03 -26.72
CA LYS A 598 8.44 -35.43 -26.75
C LYS A 598 7.53 -36.30 -25.90
N VAL A 599 7.11 -37.46 -26.41
CA VAL A 599 6.29 -38.40 -25.65
C VAL A 599 7.12 -39.03 -24.53
N ILE A 600 6.71 -38.80 -23.29
CA ILE A 600 7.28 -39.42 -22.08
C ILE A 600 6.48 -40.68 -21.72
N LEU A 601 5.15 -40.55 -21.68
CA LEU A 601 4.22 -41.67 -21.57
C LEU A 601 3.29 -41.69 -22.77
N PRO A 602 3.14 -42.83 -23.46
CA PRO A 602 2.27 -42.94 -24.62
C PRO A 602 0.80 -42.66 -24.26
N ILE A 603 0.04 -42.11 -25.21
CA ILE A 603 -1.37 -41.72 -25.02
C ILE A 603 -2.28 -42.94 -25.11
N ILE A 604 -2.16 -43.85 -24.14
CA ILE A 604 -2.86 -45.14 -24.09
C ILE A 604 -3.53 -45.41 -22.74
N TYR A 605 -3.37 -44.51 -21.77
CA TYR A 605 -3.87 -44.69 -20.41
C TYR A 605 -5.31 -44.21 -20.29
N ASP A 606 -6.10 -44.90 -19.46
CA ASP A 606 -7.49 -44.57 -19.19
C ASP A 606 -7.59 -43.32 -18.31
N TYR A 607 -6.63 -43.13 -17.40
CA TYR A 607 -6.53 -41.95 -16.54
C TYR A 607 -5.09 -41.75 -16.04
N LEU A 608 -4.71 -40.51 -15.71
CA LEU A 608 -3.42 -40.18 -15.10
C LEU A 608 -3.63 -39.34 -13.83
N ILE A 609 -2.88 -39.63 -12.78
CA ILE A 609 -2.72 -38.78 -11.60
C ILE A 609 -1.26 -38.32 -11.56
N MET A 610 -1.06 -37.01 -11.60
CA MET A 610 0.26 -36.39 -11.46
C MET A 610 0.45 -36.07 -9.98
N ASP A 611 1.15 -36.93 -9.23
CA ASP A 611 1.52 -36.65 -7.84
C ASP A 611 2.90 -36.00 -7.82
N ILE A 612 2.92 -34.73 -8.25
CA ILE A 612 4.11 -33.93 -8.41
C ILE A 612 3.97 -32.70 -7.50
N PRO A 613 4.92 -32.44 -6.59
CA PRO A 613 4.90 -31.26 -5.75
C PRO A 613 4.89 -29.98 -6.60
N TRP A 614 3.99 -29.05 -6.29
CA TRP A 614 4.08 -27.69 -6.80
C TRP A 614 5.26 -27.00 -6.10
N THR A 615 6.32 -26.69 -6.83
CA THR A 615 7.50 -26.04 -6.26
C THR A 615 7.23 -24.56 -5.98
N SER A 616 6.65 -24.27 -4.81
CA SER A 616 6.67 -22.91 -4.22
C SER A 616 6.93 -22.89 -2.71
N TYR A 617 6.92 -24.04 -2.04
CA TYR A 617 7.27 -24.15 -0.62
C TYR A 617 8.34 -25.21 -0.45
N GLY A 618 9.57 -24.78 -0.15
CA GLY A 618 10.81 -25.59 -0.05
C GLY A 618 10.81 -26.76 0.94
N TYR A 619 9.88 -27.69 0.76
CA TYR A 619 9.90 -29.04 1.28
C TYR A 619 10.36 -29.95 0.14
N GLU A 620 11.57 -30.48 0.26
CA GLU A 620 12.03 -31.59 -0.56
C GLU A 620 11.14 -32.83 -0.28
N ARG A 621 10.04 -33.00 -1.01
CA ARG A 621 9.44 -34.33 -1.16
C ARG A 621 10.19 -35.05 -2.28
N GLN A 622 10.93 -36.09 -1.91
CA GLN A 622 11.78 -36.88 -2.81
C GLN A 622 11.04 -37.76 -3.85
N ASN A 623 9.70 -37.73 -3.94
CA ASN A 623 8.94 -38.74 -4.70
C ASN A 623 7.88 -38.13 -5.63
N ALA A 624 8.29 -37.41 -6.69
CA ALA A 624 7.38 -37.02 -7.77
C ALA A 624 7.08 -38.23 -8.67
N VAL A 625 5.81 -38.65 -8.74
CA VAL A 625 5.39 -39.86 -9.46
C VAL A 625 4.13 -39.64 -10.27
N ILE A 626 3.95 -40.50 -11.28
CA ILE A 626 2.78 -40.51 -12.16
C ILE A 626 2.08 -41.85 -11.99
N TYR A 627 0.83 -41.83 -11.53
CA TYR A 627 -0.01 -43.03 -11.52
C TYR A 627 -0.85 -43.08 -12.79
N ALA A 628 -0.77 -44.19 -13.51
CA ALA A 628 -1.46 -44.38 -14.77
C ALA A 628 -2.37 -45.60 -14.73
N LEU A 629 -3.67 -45.38 -14.98
CA LEU A 629 -4.65 -46.45 -15.08
C LEU A 629 -4.64 -47.03 -16.49
N GLN A 630 -4.50 -48.35 -16.61
CA GLN A 630 -4.64 -49.06 -17.88
C GLN A 630 -5.36 -50.38 -17.64
N LYS A 631 -6.53 -50.58 -18.26
CA LYS A 631 -7.31 -51.83 -18.18
C LYS A 631 -7.50 -52.30 -16.72
N ASN A 632 -7.98 -51.40 -15.86
CA ASN A 632 -8.21 -51.60 -14.42
C ASN A 632 -6.97 -51.86 -13.55
N THR A 633 -5.76 -51.72 -14.10
CA THR A 633 -4.51 -51.82 -13.32
C THR A 633 -3.82 -50.47 -13.26
N TRP A 634 -3.49 -50.03 -12.05
CA TRP A 634 -2.68 -48.83 -11.84
C TRP A 634 -1.20 -49.16 -11.93
N LYS A 635 -0.47 -48.37 -12.70
CA LYS A 635 1.00 -48.40 -12.83
C LYS A 635 1.58 -47.14 -12.24
N CYS A 636 2.78 -47.21 -11.68
CA CYS A 636 3.51 -46.05 -11.15
C CYS A 636 4.76 -45.82 -12.00
N PHE A 637 4.95 -44.59 -12.45
CA PHE A 637 6.11 -44.14 -13.20
C PHE A 637 6.80 -42.97 -12.51
N ASP A 638 8.08 -42.77 -12.79
CA ASP A 638 8.74 -41.50 -12.50
C ASP A 638 8.40 -40.44 -13.57
N CYS A 639 8.91 -39.21 -13.38
CA CYS A 639 8.68 -38.12 -14.34
C CYS A 639 9.45 -38.28 -15.68
N LYS A 640 10.37 -39.24 -15.79
CA LYS A 640 11.08 -39.59 -17.03
C LYS A 640 10.38 -40.70 -17.82
N GLY A 641 9.32 -41.29 -17.26
CA GLY A 641 8.55 -42.37 -17.86
C GLY A 641 9.09 -43.76 -17.52
N GLU A 642 10.02 -43.89 -16.58
CA GLU A 642 10.52 -45.18 -16.11
C GLU A 642 9.48 -45.83 -15.19
N LEU A 643 9.20 -47.12 -15.42
CA LEU A 643 8.23 -47.87 -14.64
C LEU A 643 8.80 -48.21 -13.26
N LEU A 644 8.22 -47.62 -12.21
CA LEU A 644 8.58 -47.89 -10.82
C LEU A 644 7.81 -49.08 -10.26
N GLN A 645 6.53 -49.21 -10.63
CA GLN A 645 5.67 -50.31 -10.16
C GLN A 645 4.65 -50.70 -11.24
N SER A 646 4.64 -51.97 -11.63
CA SER A 646 3.78 -52.52 -12.68
C SER A 646 2.32 -52.74 -12.24
N SER A 647 2.06 -52.80 -10.94
CA SER A 647 0.72 -52.96 -10.36
C SER A 647 0.64 -52.32 -8.97
N VAL A 648 -0.15 -51.26 -8.84
CA VAL A 648 -0.47 -50.56 -7.60
C VAL A 648 -1.89 -50.94 -7.18
N HIS A 649 -2.06 -51.35 -5.92
CA HIS A 649 -3.37 -51.78 -5.43
C HIS A 649 -4.37 -50.60 -5.40
N PRO A 650 -5.61 -50.74 -5.89
CA PRO A 650 -6.58 -49.63 -5.97
C PRO A 650 -6.86 -48.93 -4.64
N SER A 651 -6.78 -49.63 -3.51
CA SER A 651 -6.96 -49.01 -2.18
C SER A 651 -5.92 -47.94 -1.86
N VAL A 652 -4.70 -48.07 -2.39
CA VAL A 652 -3.63 -47.07 -2.23
C VAL A 652 -3.98 -45.79 -2.99
N ILE A 653 -4.51 -45.94 -4.21
CA ILE A 653 -4.93 -44.82 -5.03
C ILE A 653 -6.17 -44.16 -4.43
N ASN A 654 -7.20 -44.92 -4.10
CA ASN A 654 -8.45 -44.39 -3.55
C ASN A 654 -8.25 -43.74 -2.18
N GLY A 655 -7.40 -44.31 -1.32
CA GLY A 655 -7.10 -43.74 -0.01
C GLY A 655 -6.35 -42.40 -0.05
N LYS A 656 -5.58 -42.14 -1.12
CA LYS A 656 -4.79 -40.90 -1.27
C LYS A 656 -5.43 -39.87 -2.20
N TYR A 657 -6.10 -40.31 -3.27
CA TYR A 657 -6.56 -39.47 -4.37
C TYR A 657 -8.05 -39.64 -4.69
N GLY A 658 -8.83 -40.25 -3.78
CA GLY A 658 -10.28 -40.46 -3.96
C GLY A 658 -11.02 -39.17 -4.32
N ASP A 659 -10.67 -38.05 -3.69
CA ASP A 659 -11.28 -36.74 -4.00
C ASP A 659 -10.97 -36.26 -5.42
N ILE A 660 -9.77 -36.52 -5.94
CA ILE A 660 -9.38 -36.16 -7.31
C ILE A 660 -10.14 -37.02 -8.32
N LEU A 661 -10.34 -38.31 -8.02
CA LEU A 661 -11.11 -39.22 -8.88
C LEU A 661 -12.60 -38.84 -8.91
N ASN A 662 -13.14 -38.31 -7.80
CA ASN A 662 -14.54 -37.90 -7.69
C ASN A 662 -14.85 -36.57 -8.38
N ARG A 663 -13.86 -35.70 -8.62
CA ARG A 663 -14.03 -34.41 -9.31
C ARG A 663 -14.32 -34.53 -10.81
N GLY A 664 -14.25 -35.75 -11.37
CA GLY A 664 -14.50 -36.00 -12.79
C GLY A 664 -13.31 -35.68 -13.69
N GLU A 665 -13.55 -35.71 -15.00
CA GLU A 665 -12.51 -35.49 -16.01
C GLU A 665 -12.04 -34.02 -16.03
N PRO A 666 -10.73 -33.75 -16.01
CA PRO A 666 -10.21 -32.38 -16.10
C PRO A 666 -10.59 -31.72 -17.44
N SER A 667 -10.76 -30.40 -17.39
CA SER A 667 -11.10 -29.55 -18.52
C SER A 667 -10.23 -28.30 -18.52
N ASN A 668 -9.79 -27.86 -19.70
CA ASN A 668 -9.12 -26.56 -19.88
C ASN A 668 -10.07 -25.36 -19.72
N GLU A 669 -11.35 -25.59 -19.48
CA GLU A 669 -12.37 -24.56 -19.23
C GLU A 669 -12.71 -24.41 -17.74
N SER A 670 -11.94 -25.03 -16.83
CA SER A 670 -12.08 -24.84 -15.38
C SER A 670 -11.62 -23.45 -14.93
N ILE A 671 -11.95 -23.06 -13.69
CA ILE A 671 -11.57 -21.77 -13.11
C ILE A 671 -10.06 -21.59 -12.94
N ASP A 672 -9.29 -22.69 -12.96
CA ASP A 672 -7.84 -22.69 -12.77
C ASP A 672 -7.08 -22.08 -13.97
N VAL A 673 -7.76 -21.90 -15.11
CA VAL A 673 -7.23 -21.21 -16.29
C VAL A 673 -8.22 -20.11 -16.68
N ILE A 674 -7.85 -18.84 -16.52
CA ILE A 674 -8.69 -17.71 -16.97
C ILE A 674 -8.68 -17.68 -18.50
N PHE A 675 -9.62 -18.39 -19.11
CA PHE A 675 -9.69 -18.59 -20.55
C PHE A 675 -10.68 -17.60 -21.19
N ILE A 676 -10.17 -16.67 -21.98
CA ILE A 676 -10.98 -15.74 -22.78
C ILE A 676 -11.48 -16.53 -24.00
N GLN A 677 -12.80 -16.62 -24.17
CA GLN A 677 -13.45 -17.41 -25.23
C GLN A 677 -14.43 -16.55 -26.02
N LYS A 678 -14.63 -16.94 -27.28
CA LYS A 678 -15.66 -16.36 -28.16
C LYS A 678 -16.99 -16.18 -27.42
N GLY A 679 -17.50 -14.95 -27.41
CA GLY A 679 -18.85 -14.64 -26.94
C GLY A 679 -19.13 -14.91 -25.45
N LYS A 680 -18.11 -15.18 -24.62
CA LYS A 680 -18.28 -15.36 -23.17
C LYS A 680 -18.72 -14.08 -22.46
N LEU A 681 -18.60 -12.93 -23.11
CA LEU A 681 -19.13 -11.64 -22.66
C LEU A 681 -19.78 -10.91 -23.84
N LYS A 682 -21.09 -11.09 -24.02
CA LYS A 682 -21.93 -9.98 -24.50
C LYS A 682 -22.38 -9.27 -23.23
N PHE A 683 -21.77 -8.10 -23.00
CA PHE A 683 -21.97 -7.12 -21.92
C PHE A 683 -22.94 -7.48 -20.79
#